data_AF-A0A178DRD7-F1
#
_entry.id   AF-A0A178DRD7-F1
#
_cell.length_a   1.000
_cell.length_b   1.000
_cell.length_c   1.000
_cell.angle_alpha   90.00
_cell.angle_beta   90.00
_cell.angle_gamma   90.00
#
_symmetry.space_group_name_H-M   'P 1'
#
loop_
_entity.id
_entity.type
_entity.pdbx_description
1 polymer ?
#
loop_
_entity_poly.entity_id
_entity_poly.type
_entity_poly.pdbx_seq_one_letter_code
_entity_poly.pdbx_strand_id
1 'polypeptide(L)'
;MSSPEVHREGNLATIEKGENILYEEANGSDRSTEEFTWTVEEETAVRRKLDKVIVPLTTFLYLLCFLDRANVGNARIQGMGTDLHLERYRFNWVTSIFYIVYMFVEVPSNILLKMIGPKYYLPLLVVGFGFVSLCTAFVHSFEGLLAARAMLGVFEGGVMPGLAFFITCFYKRNELLFRIGIYVSAASLAGAFGGLLATILARIPPWGISSMVLHTWRNIFFFEGLFTVLVGLGAPFLMPRSPEDCWFLTERERMIAAQRLVVKGGAAENEKVEVHHVKRAVMNITNYFCALGFFFINITVQGISLFMPTILRDLGWTATKAQLYSVPPYVCACIAAIAVAFVSDKTNRRGIYLAIFTLPAIAGFAIMRWATDPDVRYAGIFLITLGAFPGGPGFLAWAANNAAGPSVRSVSTAYVVTLGTAGGIVATWTYTFKDAPKYPIGHTINLTGQLCVLILSCCGIAYCKWENRQRESGRRDHRLNGLSEAQIRDLGYRHPEFRASFLFLFLFLFLSASPPSPRRIMSVSVVLGAQWGDEGKGKLADILAHESQLCCRAQGGNNAGHTIVANGVTYDFHILPSGLVNPGCVNVIGSGCVVHVPSFFAELAALEKHGLRTDGRIYISDRAHVVLDVHQLVDGLEEVELGGGFIGTTRKGIGPAYSTKMTRSGLRMCDLFDEAVFEQKLRRLALGYQKRFGDLLKYDPDVEIAKFKLLREKLAPYVVDQIPLLASAKEKNAKILVEGANALMLDIDYGTYPYVTSSNTGLGGVITGLSLGWRSIREVIGVVKAYTTRVGSGPFPTELLNETGDRLQSIGHEVGVTTGRKRRCGWLDLVVVKHSHACNDYTAINLTKLDVLDDFDELKVATSYSLNGQQLEGFPSNPDLLAQVEVQYATLPGWKKPTTGAKTYYDLPSQARSYIEYIEKFIGVKVKWIGVGPARDHMITRA
;
A
#
# COMPACT_ATOMS: atom_id res chain seq x y z
N MET A 1 -17.45 -59.71 -12.89
CA MET A 1 -16.41 -58.98 -13.63
C MET A 1 -16.52 -57.50 -13.24
N SER A 2 -16.26 -57.12 -11.99
CA SER A 2 -14.95 -56.95 -11.32
C SER A 2 -14.14 -55.77 -11.87
N SER A 3 -14.36 -54.60 -11.24
CA SER A 3 -13.41 -53.62 -10.65
C SER A 3 -11.96 -53.54 -11.18
N PRO A 4 -11.20 -52.43 -10.97
CA PRO A 4 -11.45 -51.35 -10.00
C PRO A 4 -11.14 -49.89 -10.43
N GLU A 5 -11.76 -48.97 -9.69
CA GLU A 5 -11.26 -47.63 -9.41
C GLU A 5 -9.97 -47.72 -8.58
N VAL A 6 -8.95 -46.93 -8.94
CA VAL A 6 -7.77 -46.67 -8.10
C VAL A 6 -7.54 -45.16 -8.02
N HIS A 7 -7.50 -44.72 -6.76
CA HIS A 7 -7.15 -43.41 -6.24
C HIS A 7 -5.90 -42.77 -6.87
N ARG A 8 -5.88 -41.43 -6.97
CA ARG A 8 -4.64 -40.65 -6.94
C ARG A 8 -4.70 -39.61 -5.84
N GLU A 9 -3.92 -39.87 -4.80
CA GLU A 9 -3.35 -38.87 -3.91
C GLU A 9 -2.49 -37.90 -4.73
N GLY A 10 -2.67 -36.60 -4.51
CA GLY A 10 -1.84 -35.54 -5.07
C GLY A 10 -0.96 -34.95 -3.99
N ASN A 11 0.25 -35.49 -3.87
CA ASN A 11 1.33 -34.88 -3.11
C ASN A 11 1.86 -33.66 -3.91
N LEU A 12 1.86 -32.50 -3.27
CA LEU A 12 2.39 -31.23 -3.77
C LEU A 12 3.92 -31.26 -3.78
N ALA A 13 4.52 -31.72 -4.87
CA ALA A 13 5.93 -31.46 -5.18
C ALA A 13 6.26 -31.79 -6.66
N THR A 14 5.78 -30.99 -7.61
CA THR A 14 6.42 -30.74 -8.92
C THR A 14 5.52 -29.82 -9.75
N ILE A 15 5.74 -28.51 -9.66
CA ILE A 15 5.37 -27.56 -10.73
C ILE A 15 6.59 -26.63 -10.95
N GLU A 16 7.70 -27.27 -11.30
CA GLU A 16 8.83 -26.65 -12.01
C GLU A 16 9.33 -27.72 -12.98
N LYS A 17 8.53 -27.96 -14.03
CA LYS A 17 8.90 -28.66 -15.27
C LYS A 17 7.64 -28.76 -16.13
N GLY A 18 7.42 -27.71 -16.91
CA GLY A 18 6.31 -27.62 -17.84
C GLY A 18 6.46 -26.42 -18.74
N GLU A 19 7.63 -26.27 -19.36
CA GLU A 19 7.85 -25.46 -20.56
C GLU A 19 9.25 -25.78 -21.11
N ASN A 20 9.41 -27.04 -21.53
CA ASN A 20 10.37 -27.43 -22.54
C ASN A 20 9.64 -28.41 -23.46
N ILE A 21 9.90 -28.26 -24.77
CA ILE A 21 9.34 -29.00 -25.91
C ILE A 21 8.12 -28.32 -26.55
N LEU A 22 8.39 -27.46 -27.54
CA LEU A 22 7.99 -27.65 -28.95
C LEU A 22 8.40 -26.40 -29.77
N TYR A 23 9.64 -26.40 -30.29
CA TYR A 23 10.04 -25.58 -31.44
C TYR A 23 11.16 -26.29 -32.23
N GLU A 24 10.79 -27.35 -32.92
CA GLU A 24 11.34 -27.74 -34.24
C GLU A 24 10.14 -27.57 -35.19
N GLU A 25 10.16 -26.91 -36.34
CA GLU A 25 11.16 -26.77 -37.40
C GLU A 25 11.01 -25.42 -38.14
N ALA A 26 11.96 -25.18 -39.06
CA ALA A 26 11.93 -24.25 -40.20
C ALA A 26 12.67 -22.90 -40.03
N ASN A 27 14.01 -22.95 -40.04
CA ASN A 27 14.78 -22.58 -41.24
C ASN A 27 16.28 -22.82 -41.03
N GLY A 28 16.85 -23.64 -41.92
CA GLY A 28 18.26 -24.02 -41.89
C GLY A 28 19.21 -22.91 -42.34
N SER A 29 20.32 -22.79 -41.61
CA SER A 29 21.66 -22.90 -42.19
C SER A 29 22.65 -23.17 -41.06
N ASP A 30 23.50 -24.15 -41.27
CA ASP A 30 24.62 -24.54 -40.41
C ASP A 30 25.40 -23.34 -39.87
N ARG A 31 25.39 -23.20 -38.55
CA ARG A 31 26.53 -22.73 -37.75
C ARG A 31 26.25 -23.08 -36.29
N SER A 32 27.14 -23.87 -35.71
CA SER A 32 27.25 -24.14 -34.28
C SER A 32 27.16 -22.86 -33.45
N THR A 33 26.02 -22.58 -32.83
CA THR A 33 25.92 -21.59 -31.75
C THR A 33 25.64 -22.33 -30.47
N GLU A 34 26.67 -22.44 -29.62
CA GLU A 34 26.46 -22.56 -28.18
C GLU A 34 25.39 -21.52 -27.78
N GLU A 35 24.37 -21.95 -27.04
CA GLU A 35 23.30 -21.08 -26.56
C GLU A 35 23.94 -19.93 -25.75
N PHE A 36 24.00 -18.73 -26.33
CA PHE A 36 24.64 -17.59 -25.68
C PHE A 36 23.84 -17.20 -24.44
N THR A 37 24.37 -17.54 -23.26
CA THR A 37 23.74 -17.29 -21.96
C THR A 37 24.52 -16.26 -21.15
N TRP A 38 23.82 -15.54 -20.29
CA TRP A 38 24.41 -14.52 -19.41
C TRP A 38 23.77 -14.56 -18.02
N THR A 39 24.52 -14.12 -17.02
CA THR A 39 24.07 -14.03 -15.63
C THR A 39 23.27 -12.75 -15.36
N VAL A 40 22.47 -12.74 -14.29
CA VAL A 40 21.69 -11.55 -13.88
C VAL A 40 22.63 -10.40 -13.45
N GLU A 41 23.79 -10.74 -12.90
CA GLU A 41 24.86 -9.82 -12.52
C GLU A 41 25.46 -9.12 -13.74
N GLU A 42 25.79 -9.88 -14.80
CA GLU A 42 26.28 -9.33 -16.07
C GLU A 42 25.24 -8.42 -16.73
N GLU A 43 23.97 -8.83 -16.79
CA GLU A 43 22.90 -7.99 -17.33
C GLU A 43 22.74 -6.67 -16.55
N THR A 44 22.89 -6.74 -15.22
CA THR A 44 22.84 -5.58 -14.34
C THR A 44 24.04 -4.65 -14.54
N ALA A 45 25.22 -5.20 -14.75
CA ALA A 45 26.43 -4.43 -15.06
C ALA A 45 26.29 -3.69 -16.40
N VAL A 46 25.83 -4.37 -17.45
CA VAL A 46 25.54 -3.78 -18.77
C VAL A 46 24.52 -2.64 -18.63
N ARG A 47 23.41 -2.88 -17.93
CA ARG A 47 22.40 -1.85 -17.68
C ARG A 47 22.98 -0.61 -16.99
N ARG A 48 23.82 -0.79 -15.96
CA ARG A 48 24.46 0.33 -15.25
C ARG A 48 25.42 1.11 -16.15
N LYS A 49 26.11 0.45 -17.08
CA LYS A 49 26.96 1.13 -18.08
C LYS A 49 26.12 1.94 -19.05
N LEU A 50 25.01 1.38 -19.55
CA LEU A 50 24.04 2.12 -20.36
C LEU A 50 23.49 3.34 -19.60
N ASP A 51 23.11 3.17 -18.33
CA ASP A 51 22.57 4.23 -17.47
C ASP A 51 23.56 5.40 -17.33
N LYS A 52 24.85 5.12 -17.21
CA LYS A 52 25.90 6.14 -17.05
C LYS A 52 26.13 7.00 -18.29
N VAL A 53 25.80 6.50 -19.48
CA VAL A 53 26.08 7.21 -20.75
C VAL A 53 24.79 7.75 -21.36
N ILE A 54 23.79 6.90 -21.56
CA ILE A 54 22.58 7.25 -22.31
C ILE A 54 21.69 8.23 -21.52
N VAL A 55 21.49 8.01 -20.22
CA VAL A 55 20.55 8.85 -19.43
C VAL A 55 21.09 10.26 -19.23
N PRO A 56 22.37 10.49 -18.84
CA PRO A 56 22.92 11.84 -18.77
C PRO A 56 22.94 12.55 -20.12
N LEU A 57 23.28 11.84 -21.20
CA LEU A 57 23.31 12.42 -22.54
C LEU A 57 21.93 12.92 -22.98
N THR A 58 20.89 12.10 -22.87
CA THR A 58 19.53 12.49 -23.23
C THR A 58 18.96 13.57 -22.32
N THR A 59 19.26 13.50 -21.02
CA THR A 59 18.87 14.53 -20.04
C THR A 59 19.53 15.87 -20.37
N PHE A 60 20.81 15.87 -20.75
CA PHE A 60 21.56 17.09 -21.09
C PHE A 60 21.09 17.70 -22.41
N LEU A 61 20.87 16.90 -23.46
CA LEU A 61 20.32 17.40 -24.72
C LEU A 61 18.91 18.00 -24.51
N TYR A 62 18.08 17.35 -23.68
CA TYR A 62 16.76 17.88 -23.37
C TYR A 62 16.83 19.16 -22.52
N LEU A 63 17.76 19.24 -21.56
CA LEU A 63 18.01 20.44 -20.75
C LEU A 63 18.26 21.66 -21.64
N LEU A 64 19.16 21.52 -22.63
CA LEU A 64 19.53 22.61 -23.54
C LEU A 64 18.34 23.10 -24.37
N CYS A 65 17.53 22.18 -24.88
CA CYS A 65 16.34 22.54 -25.63
C CYS A 65 15.22 23.14 -24.76
N PHE A 66 15.20 22.86 -23.45
CA PHE A 66 14.17 23.40 -22.56
C PHE A 66 14.56 24.76 -21.94
N LEU A 67 15.85 25.11 -21.95
CA LEU A 67 16.40 26.27 -21.25
C LEU A 67 15.81 27.60 -21.75
N ASP A 68 15.58 27.71 -23.06
CA ASP A 68 14.93 28.85 -23.71
C ASP A 68 13.58 29.25 -23.08
N ARG A 69 12.78 28.27 -22.64
CA ARG A 69 11.46 28.54 -22.04
C ARG A 69 11.56 29.34 -20.75
N ALA A 70 12.61 29.09 -19.96
CA ALA A 70 12.90 29.89 -18.77
C ALA A 70 13.55 31.23 -19.16
N ASN A 71 14.41 31.22 -20.17
CA ASN A 71 15.20 32.38 -20.59
C ASN A 71 14.37 33.47 -21.24
N VAL A 72 13.32 33.16 -22.01
CA VAL A 72 12.40 34.19 -22.52
C VAL A 72 11.69 34.95 -21.38
N GLY A 73 11.39 34.26 -20.27
CA GLY A 73 10.84 34.87 -19.05
C GLY A 73 11.84 35.78 -18.34
N ASN A 74 13.10 35.33 -18.23
CA ASN A 74 14.19 36.12 -17.66
C ASN A 74 14.57 37.34 -18.52
N ALA A 75 14.59 37.16 -19.84
CA ALA A 75 14.89 38.20 -20.81
C ALA A 75 13.86 39.33 -20.77
N ARG A 76 12.58 38.99 -20.58
CA ARG A 76 11.49 39.97 -20.45
C ARG A 76 11.78 41.01 -19.36
N ILE A 77 12.32 40.59 -18.22
CA ILE A 77 12.63 41.47 -17.09
C ILE A 77 14.02 42.13 -17.17
N GLN A 78 14.80 41.82 -18.22
CA GLN A 78 16.13 42.37 -18.51
C GLN A 78 16.16 43.26 -19.77
N GLY A 79 15.03 43.85 -20.15
CA GLY A 79 14.98 44.83 -21.25
C GLY A 79 14.42 44.31 -22.57
N MET A 80 14.20 42.99 -22.75
CA MET A 80 13.58 42.49 -23.99
C MET A 80 12.19 43.10 -24.23
N GLY A 81 11.42 43.33 -23.17
CA GLY A 81 10.10 43.93 -23.28
C GLY A 81 10.11 45.34 -23.84
N THR A 82 11.10 46.14 -23.45
CA THR A 82 11.28 47.52 -23.93
C THR A 82 11.90 47.55 -25.32
N ASP A 83 12.95 46.77 -25.56
CA ASP A 83 13.72 46.78 -26.80
C ASP A 83 12.93 46.32 -28.02
N LEU A 84 11.96 45.43 -27.82
CA LEU A 84 11.14 44.83 -28.89
C LEU A 84 9.68 45.32 -28.86
N HIS A 85 9.38 46.33 -28.06
CA HIS A 85 8.04 46.91 -27.90
C HIS A 85 6.97 45.84 -27.61
N LEU A 86 7.22 44.94 -26.65
CA LEU A 86 6.34 43.82 -26.28
C LEU A 86 5.21 44.27 -25.35
N GLU A 87 4.49 45.31 -25.75
CA GLU A 87 3.40 45.88 -24.97
C GLU A 87 2.15 45.00 -24.96
N ARG A 88 1.34 45.15 -23.90
CA ARG A 88 0.04 44.50 -23.74
C ARG A 88 0.12 42.98 -23.89
N TYR A 89 -0.48 42.42 -24.96
CA TYR A 89 -0.57 40.99 -25.22
C TYR A 89 0.51 40.47 -26.19
N ARG A 90 1.42 41.32 -26.68
CA ARG A 90 2.45 40.89 -27.65
C ARG A 90 3.35 39.78 -27.08
N PHE A 91 3.74 39.87 -25.81
CA PHE A 91 4.50 38.80 -25.15
C PHE A 91 3.72 37.47 -25.09
N ASN A 92 2.41 37.52 -24.82
CA ASN A 92 1.56 36.32 -24.82
C ASN A 92 1.49 35.68 -26.21
N TRP A 93 1.42 36.47 -27.30
CA TRP A 93 1.49 35.95 -28.67
C TRP A 93 2.84 35.32 -29.02
N VAL A 94 3.94 35.99 -28.67
CA VAL A 94 5.33 35.50 -28.83
C VAL A 94 5.53 34.15 -28.16
N THR A 95 4.98 33.97 -26.96
CA THR A 95 5.08 32.70 -26.24
C THR A 95 4.09 31.65 -26.79
N SER A 96 2.92 32.05 -27.30
CA SER A 96 1.89 31.14 -27.81
C SER A 96 2.26 30.50 -29.15
N ILE A 97 2.83 31.25 -30.09
CA ILE A 97 3.13 30.75 -31.43
C ILE A 97 4.07 29.55 -31.39
N PHE A 98 5.01 29.55 -30.43
CA PHE A 98 5.91 28.44 -30.17
C PHE A 98 5.13 27.13 -29.93
N TYR A 99 4.16 27.12 -29.01
CA TYR A 99 3.38 25.92 -28.70
C TYR A 99 2.41 25.52 -29.81
N ILE A 100 1.86 26.50 -30.54
CA ILE A 100 1.00 26.23 -31.70
C ILE A 100 1.79 25.46 -32.75
N VAL A 101 2.97 25.94 -33.14
CA VAL A 101 3.81 25.28 -34.14
C VAL A 101 4.32 23.94 -33.62
N TYR A 102 4.79 23.89 -32.37
CA TYR A 102 5.23 22.66 -31.72
C TYR A 102 4.20 21.54 -31.87
N MET A 103 2.92 21.82 -31.58
CA MET A 103 1.84 20.82 -31.62
C MET A 103 1.62 20.23 -33.01
N PHE A 104 1.76 21.02 -34.08
CA PHE A 104 1.61 20.53 -35.46
C PHE A 104 2.85 19.80 -35.97
N VAL A 105 4.04 20.13 -35.46
CA VAL A 105 5.32 19.54 -35.92
C VAL A 105 5.67 18.26 -35.17
N GLU A 106 5.17 18.07 -33.94
CA GLU A 106 5.46 16.91 -33.09
C GLU A 106 5.30 15.58 -33.85
N VAL A 107 4.16 15.35 -34.51
CA VAL A 107 3.89 14.09 -35.22
C VAL A 107 4.75 13.93 -36.49
N PRO A 108 4.78 14.88 -37.44
CA PRO A 108 5.66 14.80 -38.62
C PRO A 108 7.14 14.61 -38.29
N SER A 109 7.64 15.29 -37.25
CA SER A 109 9.04 15.20 -36.86
C SER A 109 9.42 13.80 -36.37
N ASN A 110 8.55 13.11 -35.62
CA ASN A 110 8.80 11.72 -35.20
C ASN A 110 8.76 10.71 -36.35
N ILE A 111 8.03 11.01 -37.43
CA ILE A 111 8.07 10.19 -38.64
C ILE A 111 9.46 10.30 -39.28
N LEU A 112 9.99 11.53 -39.42
CA LEU A 112 11.32 11.78 -39.94
C LEU A 112 12.43 11.16 -39.06
N LEU A 113 12.27 11.20 -37.74
CA LEU A 113 13.18 10.55 -36.79
C LEU A 113 13.34 9.04 -37.09
N LYS A 114 12.25 8.35 -37.40
CA LYS A 114 12.30 6.91 -37.74
C LYS A 114 12.99 6.65 -39.08
N MET A 115 12.87 7.56 -40.04
CA MET A 115 13.49 7.43 -41.36
C MET A 115 14.99 7.72 -41.33
N ILE A 116 15.41 8.77 -40.62
CA ILE A 116 16.79 9.27 -40.60
C ILE A 116 17.62 8.59 -39.50
N GLY A 117 16.97 8.16 -38.41
CA GLY A 117 17.59 7.55 -37.25
C GLY A 117 17.91 8.56 -36.13
N PRO A 118 17.78 8.18 -34.86
CA PRO A 118 17.96 9.09 -33.72
C PRO A 118 19.35 9.73 -33.62
N LYS A 119 20.40 9.01 -33.99
CA LYS A 119 21.80 9.46 -33.90
C LYS A 119 22.08 10.74 -34.69
N TYR A 120 21.36 10.98 -35.78
CA TYR A 120 21.58 12.15 -36.64
C TYR A 120 20.43 13.15 -36.55
N TYR A 121 19.19 12.66 -36.49
CA TYR A 121 18.04 13.55 -36.49
C TYR A 121 17.88 14.32 -35.16
N LEU A 122 18.09 13.69 -34.00
CA LEU A 122 18.01 14.40 -32.72
C LEU A 122 19.07 15.50 -32.59
N PRO A 123 20.36 15.23 -32.90
CA PRO A 123 21.36 16.29 -32.95
C PRO A 123 21.04 17.40 -33.96
N LEU A 124 20.51 17.08 -35.14
CA LEU A 124 20.08 18.08 -36.12
C LEU A 124 19.01 19.01 -35.55
N LEU A 125 18.03 18.48 -34.83
CA LEU A 125 17.01 19.27 -34.14
C LEU A 125 17.63 20.17 -33.06
N VAL A 126 18.57 19.65 -32.27
CA VAL A 126 19.28 20.42 -31.23
C VAL A 126 20.13 21.54 -31.85
N VAL A 127 20.82 21.28 -32.96
CA VAL A 127 21.59 22.30 -33.71
C VAL A 127 20.65 23.36 -34.28
N GLY A 128 19.56 22.97 -34.93
CA GLY A 128 18.56 23.89 -35.45
C GLY A 128 17.96 24.76 -34.36
N PHE A 129 17.62 24.16 -33.21
CA PHE A 129 17.16 24.86 -32.02
C PHE A 129 18.19 25.88 -31.52
N GLY A 130 19.43 25.45 -31.30
CA GLY A 130 20.51 26.32 -30.82
C GLY A 130 20.81 27.47 -31.79
N PHE A 131 20.75 27.21 -33.09
CA PHE A 131 20.96 28.22 -34.13
C PHE A 131 19.86 29.28 -34.11
N VAL A 132 18.58 28.88 -34.02
CA VAL A 132 17.47 29.83 -33.93
C VAL A 132 17.51 30.61 -32.61
N SER A 133 17.89 29.96 -31.50
CA SER A 133 18.13 30.64 -30.22
C SER A 133 19.23 31.69 -30.38
N LEU A 134 20.37 31.35 -30.99
CA LEU A 134 21.44 32.31 -31.29
C LEU A 134 20.95 33.48 -32.16
N CYS A 135 20.15 33.22 -33.19
CA CYS A 135 19.54 34.25 -34.03
C CYS A 135 18.61 35.19 -33.25
N THR A 136 17.97 34.70 -32.17
CA THR A 136 17.09 35.50 -31.30
C THR A 136 17.83 36.65 -30.63
N ALA A 137 19.14 36.48 -30.36
CA ALA A 137 19.99 37.54 -29.83
C ALA A 137 20.09 38.77 -30.76
N PHE A 138 19.78 38.62 -32.04
CA PHE A 138 19.88 39.66 -33.07
C PHE A 138 18.52 40.19 -33.55
N VAL A 139 17.43 39.78 -32.90
CA VAL A 139 16.09 40.26 -33.25
C VAL A 139 15.88 41.68 -32.74
N HIS A 140 15.29 42.56 -33.55
CA HIS A 140 15.00 43.96 -33.20
C HIS A 140 13.50 44.32 -33.25
N SER A 141 12.64 43.37 -33.65
CA SER A 141 11.20 43.60 -33.76
C SER A 141 10.39 42.46 -33.15
N PHE A 142 9.12 42.76 -32.85
CA PHE A 142 8.15 41.76 -32.39
C PHE A 142 7.91 40.67 -33.44
N GLU A 143 7.82 41.04 -34.72
CA GLU A 143 7.57 40.12 -35.83
C GLU A 143 8.75 39.16 -35.99
N GLY A 144 9.98 39.66 -35.87
CA GLY A 144 11.18 38.84 -35.88
C GLY A 144 11.22 37.86 -34.71
N LEU A 145 10.80 38.31 -33.51
CA LEU A 145 10.73 37.43 -32.34
C LEU A 145 9.64 36.37 -32.52
N LEU A 146 8.49 36.73 -33.06
CA LEU A 146 7.39 35.80 -33.36
C LEU A 146 7.85 34.71 -34.34
N ALA A 147 8.58 35.09 -35.39
CA ALA A 147 9.14 34.15 -36.36
C ALA A 147 10.21 33.23 -35.72
N ALA A 148 11.12 33.77 -34.90
CA ALA A 148 12.11 32.97 -34.18
C ALA A 148 11.44 31.95 -33.24
N ARG A 149 10.41 32.37 -32.50
CA ARG A 149 9.64 31.48 -31.61
C ARG A 149 8.88 30.39 -32.37
N ALA A 150 8.31 30.72 -33.53
CA ALA A 150 7.68 29.72 -34.40
C ALA A 150 8.70 28.66 -34.85
N MET A 151 9.88 29.10 -35.30
CA MET A 151 10.97 28.21 -35.73
C MET A 151 11.54 27.36 -34.60
N LEU A 152 11.67 27.90 -33.38
CA LEU A 152 12.00 27.10 -32.20
C LEU A 152 10.98 25.99 -31.95
N GLY A 153 9.68 26.27 -32.16
CA GLY A 153 8.61 25.27 -32.08
C GLY A 153 8.79 24.13 -33.08
N VAL A 154 9.31 24.42 -34.29
CA VAL A 154 9.63 23.39 -35.30
C VAL A 154 10.73 22.45 -34.80
N PHE A 155 11.83 23.01 -34.30
CA PHE A 155 12.98 22.20 -33.90
C PHE A 155 12.75 21.47 -32.57
N GLU A 156 12.11 22.11 -31.58
CA GLU A 156 11.89 21.50 -30.26
C GLU A 156 10.78 20.43 -30.28
N GLY A 157 9.77 20.58 -31.16
CA GLY A 157 8.63 19.66 -31.27
C GLY A 157 8.99 18.19 -31.43
N GLY A 158 10.11 17.90 -32.10
CA GLY A 158 10.60 16.54 -32.31
C GLY A 158 11.51 15.98 -31.21
N VAL A 159 12.08 16.84 -30.36
CA VAL A 159 13.18 16.46 -29.46
C VAL A 159 12.66 15.60 -28.30
N MET A 160 11.62 16.04 -27.60
CA MET A 160 11.08 15.31 -26.43
C MET A 160 10.60 13.88 -26.79
N PRO A 161 9.65 13.71 -27.74
CA PRO A 161 9.21 12.38 -28.14
C PRO A 161 10.32 11.56 -28.81
N GLY A 162 11.25 12.21 -29.52
CA GLY A 162 12.34 11.50 -30.18
C GLY A 162 13.41 10.99 -29.21
N LEU A 163 13.73 11.74 -28.14
CA LEU A 163 14.59 11.25 -27.05
C LEU A 163 13.92 10.11 -26.29
N ALA A 164 12.60 10.16 -26.08
CA ALA A 164 11.87 9.06 -25.50
C ALA A 164 11.99 7.79 -26.37
N PHE A 165 11.83 7.92 -27.69
CA PHE A 165 12.06 6.83 -28.65
C PHE A 165 13.50 6.31 -28.61
N PHE A 166 14.49 7.19 -28.60
CA PHE A 166 15.91 6.81 -28.54
C PHE A 166 16.22 5.94 -27.31
N ILE A 167 15.70 6.30 -26.14
CA ILE A 167 15.89 5.49 -24.92
C ILE A 167 15.22 4.11 -25.07
N THR A 168 14.11 3.99 -25.82
CA THR A 168 13.49 2.67 -26.08
C THR A 168 14.38 1.70 -26.85
N CYS A 169 15.36 2.20 -27.60
CA CYS A 169 16.30 1.36 -28.34
C CYS A 169 17.33 0.64 -27.44
N PHE A 170 17.51 1.04 -26.17
CA PHE A 170 18.58 0.53 -25.31
C PHE A 170 18.09 -0.16 -24.02
N TYR A 171 16.82 0.04 -23.65
CA TYR A 171 16.31 -0.41 -22.35
C TYR A 171 15.06 -1.25 -22.49
N LYS A 172 14.91 -2.24 -21.61
CA LYS A 172 13.72 -3.08 -21.54
C LYS A 172 12.50 -2.26 -21.12
N ARG A 173 11.31 -2.73 -21.48
CA ARG A 173 10.03 -2.06 -21.18
C ARG A 173 9.84 -1.71 -19.69
N ASN A 174 10.29 -2.59 -18.79
CA ASN A 174 10.22 -2.39 -17.33
C ASN A 174 11.32 -1.45 -16.77
N GLU A 175 12.27 -1.03 -17.60
CA GLU A 175 13.39 -0.16 -17.23
C GLU A 175 13.16 1.28 -17.70
N LEU A 176 12.35 1.50 -18.73
CA LEU A 176 12.18 2.81 -19.37
C LEU A 176 11.64 3.90 -18.46
N LEU A 177 10.66 3.59 -17.61
CA LEU A 177 9.84 4.58 -16.92
C LEU A 177 10.65 5.48 -15.97
N PHE A 178 11.55 4.88 -15.18
CA PHE A 178 12.40 5.62 -14.26
C PHE A 178 13.36 6.56 -15.00
N ARG A 179 13.91 6.09 -16.12
CA ARG A 179 14.85 6.83 -16.97
C ARG A 179 14.16 7.97 -17.71
N ILE A 180 12.92 7.72 -18.14
CA ILE A 180 12.02 8.74 -18.67
C ILE A 180 11.78 9.83 -17.61
N GLY A 181 11.51 9.43 -16.37
CA GLY A 181 11.37 10.35 -15.24
C GLY A 181 12.60 11.22 -14.99
N ILE A 182 13.82 10.64 -15.06
CA ILE A 182 15.07 11.39 -14.90
C ILE A 182 15.22 12.42 -16.03
N TYR A 183 15.06 12.04 -17.30
CA TYR A 183 15.26 13.02 -18.37
C TYR A 183 14.21 14.14 -18.33
N VAL A 184 12.93 13.82 -18.06
CA VAL A 184 11.87 14.84 -18.02
C VAL A 184 12.11 15.84 -16.87
N SER A 185 12.78 15.41 -15.79
CA SER A 185 13.16 16.31 -14.69
C SER A 185 14.12 17.43 -15.12
N ALA A 186 14.80 17.30 -16.26
CA ALA A 186 15.63 18.36 -16.84
C ALA A 186 14.82 19.63 -17.12
N ALA A 187 13.51 19.54 -17.36
CA ALA A 187 12.64 20.70 -17.50
C ALA A 187 12.62 21.58 -16.23
N SER A 188 12.67 20.95 -15.05
CA SER A 188 12.78 21.70 -13.78
C SER A 188 14.16 22.31 -13.62
N LEU A 189 15.19 21.54 -13.98
CA LEU A 189 16.58 21.96 -13.89
C LEU A 189 16.89 23.13 -14.83
N ALA A 190 16.29 23.16 -16.02
CA ALA A 190 16.38 24.27 -16.97
C ALA A 190 15.91 25.60 -16.37
N GLY A 191 14.85 25.60 -15.56
CA GLY A 191 14.39 26.79 -14.84
C GLY A 191 15.43 27.32 -13.85
N ALA A 192 16.11 26.42 -13.12
CA ALA A 192 17.18 26.78 -12.19
C ALA A 192 18.40 27.35 -12.92
N PHE A 193 18.88 26.68 -13.97
CA PHE A 193 20.01 27.15 -14.76
C PHE A 193 19.70 28.46 -15.48
N GLY A 194 18.48 28.63 -16.01
CA GLY A 194 18.08 29.86 -16.71
C GLY A 194 18.18 31.10 -15.83
N GLY A 195 17.72 31.04 -14.57
CA GLY A 195 17.83 32.16 -13.62
C GLY A 195 19.28 32.53 -13.28
N LEU A 196 20.14 31.52 -13.05
CA LEU A 196 21.57 31.72 -12.77
C LEU A 196 22.30 32.31 -13.99
N LEU A 197 22.10 31.70 -15.16
CA LEU A 197 22.75 32.09 -16.41
C LEU A 197 22.34 33.51 -16.80
N ALA A 198 21.06 33.84 -16.71
CA ALA A 198 20.55 35.18 -16.98
C ALA A 198 21.20 36.24 -16.06
N THR A 199 21.41 35.92 -14.79
CA THR A 199 22.04 36.84 -13.83
C THR A 199 23.50 37.11 -14.18
N ILE A 200 24.25 36.07 -14.57
CA ILE A 200 25.67 36.17 -14.91
C ILE A 200 25.85 36.90 -16.23
N LEU A 201 25.12 36.49 -17.28
CA LEU A 201 25.27 37.02 -18.63
C LEU A 201 24.77 38.45 -18.78
N ALA A 202 23.85 38.89 -17.93
CA ALA A 202 23.40 40.29 -17.91
C ALA A 202 24.45 41.28 -17.38
N ARG A 203 25.49 40.79 -16.67
CA ARG A 203 26.59 41.63 -16.17
C ARG A 203 27.68 41.89 -17.20
N ILE A 204 27.65 41.18 -18.33
CA ILE A 204 28.62 41.38 -19.40
C ILE A 204 28.38 42.77 -20.02
N PRO A 205 29.41 43.64 -20.06
CA PRO A 205 29.30 44.96 -20.70
C PRO A 205 28.88 44.86 -22.17
N PRO A 206 28.22 45.89 -22.75
CA PRO A 206 27.88 45.89 -24.17
C PRO A 206 29.10 45.61 -25.06
N TRP A 207 28.95 44.71 -26.02
CA TRP A 207 30.03 44.27 -26.91
C TRP A 207 29.48 43.93 -28.31
N GLY A 208 30.36 43.83 -29.29
CA GLY A 208 30.00 43.61 -30.70
C GLY A 208 30.37 44.77 -31.61
N ILE A 209 29.90 44.71 -32.86
CA ILE A 209 30.11 45.77 -33.86
C ILE A 209 29.03 46.85 -33.72
N SER A 210 29.30 48.09 -34.13
CA SER A 210 28.40 49.23 -33.95
C SER A 210 26.99 49.04 -34.54
N SER A 211 26.85 48.18 -35.56
CA SER A 211 25.56 47.82 -36.16
C SER A 211 24.81 46.70 -35.43
N MET A 212 25.47 45.96 -34.52
CA MET A 212 24.94 44.76 -33.84
C MET A 212 25.49 44.66 -32.40
N VAL A 213 25.05 45.57 -31.53
CA VAL A 213 25.49 45.62 -30.11
C VAL A 213 24.74 44.59 -29.28
N LEU A 214 25.47 43.62 -28.72
CA LEU A 214 24.96 42.61 -27.81
C LEU A 214 25.11 43.09 -26.36
N HIS A 215 24.00 43.08 -25.63
CA HIS A 215 23.93 43.49 -24.23
C HIS A 215 22.75 42.80 -23.53
N THR A 216 22.77 42.81 -22.19
CA THR A 216 21.66 42.37 -21.32
C THR A 216 21.08 41.00 -21.71
N TRP A 217 19.83 40.96 -22.17
CA TRP A 217 19.10 39.73 -22.50
C TRP A 217 19.62 39.06 -23.76
N ARG A 218 20.24 39.81 -24.70
CA ARG A 218 20.76 39.25 -25.96
C ARG A 218 21.92 38.29 -25.70
N ASN A 219 22.70 38.55 -24.65
CA ASN A 219 23.81 37.67 -24.24
C ASN A 219 23.30 36.27 -23.86
N ILE A 220 22.11 36.17 -23.25
CA ILE A 220 21.51 34.89 -22.84
C ILE A 220 21.39 33.97 -24.05
N PHE A 221 20.65 34.44 -25.07
CA PHE A 221 20.37 33.67 -26.28
C PHE A 221 21.62 33.44 -27.14
N PHE A 222 22.56 34.41 -27.17
CA PHE A 222 23.80 34.25 -27.92
C PHE A 222 24.65 33.10 -27.38
N PHE A 223 24.99 33.13 -26.08
CA PHE A 223 25.88 32.13 -25.48
C PHE A 223 25.18 30.78 -25.34
N GLU A 224 23.92 30.76 -24.94
CA GLU A 224 23.13 29.53 -24.87
C GLU A 224 22.99 28.89 -26.24
N GLY A 225 22.61 29.67 -27.25
CA GLY A 225 22.44 29.18 -28.62
C GLY A 225 23.75 28.64 -29.19
N LEU A 226 24.86 29.37 -29.04
CA LEU A 226 26.18 28.93 -29.48
C LEU A 226 26.59 27.62 -28.80
N PHE A 227 26.45 27.55 -27.47
CA PHE A 227 26.78 26.35 -26.72
C PHE A 227 25.92 25.16 -27.14
N THR A 228 24.62 25.39 -27.38
CA THR A 228 23.69 24.36 -27.83
C THR A 228 24.03 23.86 -29.23
N VAL A 229 24.44 24.74 -30.15
CA VAL A 229 24.94 24.35 -31.48
C VAL A 229 26.19 23.48 -31.36
N LEU A 230 27.17 23.88 -30.54
CA LEU A 230 28.41 23.12 -30.36
C LEU A 230 28.14 21.73 -29.77
N VAL A 231 27.29 21.64 -28.75
CA VAL A 231 26.88 20.35 -28.16
C VAL A 231 26.09 19.52 -29.17
N GLY A 232 25.17 20.14 -29.92
CA GLY A 232 24.40 19.48 -30.98
C GLY A 232 25.30 18.90 -32.08
N LEU A 233 26.33 19.63 -32.51
CA LEU A 233 27.31 19.13 -33.49
C LEU A 233 28.19 18.00 -32.92
N GLY A 234 28.46 18.02 -31.61
CA GLY A 234 29.21 16.97 -30.92
C GLY A 234 28.40 15.70 -30.58
N ALA A 235 27.07 15.81 -30.46
CA ALA A 235 26.20 14.73 -30.02
C ALA A 235 26.24 13.45 -30.90
N PRO A 236 26.35 13.51 -32.24
CA PRO A 236 26.43 12.31 -33.09
C PRO A 236 27.66 11.44 -32.79
N PHE A 237 28.75 12.01 -32.25
CA PHE A 237 29.93 11.25 -31.86
C PHE A 237 29.72 10.47 -30.56
N LEU A 238 28.83 10.96 -29.69
CA LEU A 238 28.53 10.34 -28.40
C LEU A 238 27.33 9.37 -28.48
N MET A 239 26.36 9.64 -29.36
CA MET A 239 25.13 8.85 -29.50
C MET A 239 25.37 7.54 -30.29
N PRO A 240 25.21 6.35 -29.66
CA PRO A 240 25.22 5.08 -30.38
C PRO A 240 23.96 4.91 -31.27
N ARG A 241 24.06 4.11 -32.35
CA ARG A 241 22.90 3.81 -33.22
C ARG A 241 21.96 2.77 -32.64
N SER A 242 22.54 1.72 -32.08
CA SER A 242 21.84 0.55 -31.53
C SER A 242 22.67 -0.05 -30.39
N PRO A 243 22.12 -0.98 -29.59
CA PRO A 243 22.88 -1.68 -28.55
C PRO A 243 24.15 -2.38 -29.06
N GLU A 244 24.15 -2.81 -30.32
CA GLU A 244 25.28 -3.45 -31.01
C GLU A 244 26.40 -2.46 -31.37
N ASP A 245 26.08 -1.17 -31.50
CA ASP A 245 26.98 -0.07 -31.88
C ASP A 245 27.43 0.77 -30.65
N CYS A 246 27.29 0.23 -29.44
CA CYS A 246 27.70 0.91 -28.22
C CYS A 246 29.23 0.91 -28.05
N TRP A 247 29.87 2.02 -28.41
CA TRP A 247 31.32 2.20 -28.35
C TRP A 247 31.94 1.98 -26.95
N PHE A 248 31.19 2.21 -25.87
CA PHE A 248 31.63 2.05 -24.48
C PHE A 248 31.36 0.65 -23.87
N LEU A 249 30.75 -0.26 -24.63
CA LEU A 249 30.52 -1.65 -24.21
C LEU A 249 31.54 -2.58 -24.89
N THR A 250 31.97 -3.61 -24.17
CA THR A 250 32.76 -4.72 -24.73
C THR A 250 31.92 -5.57 -25.69
N GLU A 251 32.55 -6.40 -26.51
CA GLU A 251 31.86 -7.27 -27.48
C GLU A 251 30.83 -8.19 -26.82
N ARG A 252 31.20 -8.86 -25.72
CA ARG A 252 30.27 -9.67 -24.90
C ARG A 252 29.11 -8.83 -24.36
N GLU A 253 29.39 -7.64 -23.85
CA GLU A 253 28.36 -6.74 -23.30
C GLU A 253 27.40 -6.20 -24.37
N ARG A 254 27.88 -5.98 -25.60
CA ARG A 254 27.04 -5.60 -26.75
C ARG A 254 26.09 -6.73 -27.13
N MET A 255 26.58 -7.97 -27.17
CA MET A 255 25.73 -9.14 -27.42
C MET A 255 24.67 -9.29 -26.32
N ILE A 256 25.04 -9.13 -25.04
CA ILE A 256 24.07 -9.11 -23.92
C ILE A 256 23.09 -7.94 -24.11
N ALA A 257 23.55 -6.75 -24.49
CA ALA A 257 22.71 -5.57 -24.66
C ALA A 257 21.69 -5.69 -25.82
N ALA A 258 22.06 -6.39 -26.89
CA ALA A 258 21.17 -6.66 -28.03
C ALA A 258 20.21 -7.82 -27.74
N GLN A 259 20.72 -8.98 -27.34
CA GLN A 259 19.92 -10.18 -27.14
C GLN A 259 18.95 -10.06 -25.95
N ARG A 260 19.29 -9.29 -24.91
CA ARG A 260 18.37 -9.03 -23.79
C ARG A 260 17.06 -8.36 -24.22
N LEU A 261 17.07 -7.61 -25.32
CA LEU A 261 15.87 -6.94 -25.83
C LEU A 261 15.00 -7.94 -26.62
N VAL A 262 15.63 -8.90 -27.31
CA VAL A 262 14.98 -9.94 -28.12
C VAL A 262 14.33 -11.04 -27.25
N VAL A 263 15.00 -11.56 -26.21
CA VAL A 263 14.58 -12.77 -25.46
C VAL A 263 13.30 -12.62 -24.60
N LYS A 264 12.83 -11.39 -24.31
CA LYS A 264 11.58 -11.16 -23.52
C LYS A 264 10.48 -10.41 -24.29
N GLY A 265 10.67 -10.19 -25.58
CA GLY A 265 9.69 -9.54 -26.45
C GLY A 265 8.72 -10.56 -27.07
N GLY A 266 7.84 -11.20 -26.30
CA GLY A 266 6.82 -12.16 -26.79
C GLY A 266 5.75 -11.60 -27.76
N ALA A 267 6.00 -10.45 -28.38
CA ALA A 267 5.31 -9.95 -29.56
C ALA A 267 6.38 -9.24 -30.41
N ALA A 268 6.47 -9.59 -31.69
CA ALA A 268 7.49 -9.11 -32.61
C ALA A 268 7.71 -7.59 -32.44
N GLU A 269 8.94 -7.17 -32.14
CA GLU A 269 9.32 -5.76 -31.97
C GLU A 269 9.08 -4.91 -33.23
N ASN A 270 8.83 -5.57 -34.37
CA ASN A 270 8.42 -4.98 -35.64
C ASN A 270 6.91 -5.03 -35.90
N GLU A 271 6.07 -5.10 -34.86
CA GLU A 271 4.62 -4.89 -35.01
C GLU A 271 4.40 -3.48 -35.58
N LYS A 272 3.99 -3.41 -36.85
CA LYS A 272 3.70 -2.13 -37.50
C LYS A 272 2.48 -1.52 -36.82
N VAL A 273 2.53 -0.21 -36.57
CA VAL A 273 1.38 0.52 -36.02
C VAL A 273 0.27 0.56 -37.06
N GLU A 274 -0.69 -0.34 -36.93
CA GLU A 274 -1.91 -0.34 -37.73
C GLU A 274 -3.00 0.60 -37.18
N VAL A 275 -3.97 0.96 -38.04
CA VAL A 275 -5.09 1.86 -37.71
C VAL A 275 -5.89 1.36 -36.50
N HIS A 276 -6.02 0.05 -36.33
CA HIS A 276 -6.76 -0.53 -35.21
C HIS A 276 -6.05 -0.28 -33.86
N HIS A 277 -4.72 -0.22 -33.82
CA HIS A 277 -3.95 0.15 -32.63
C HIS A 277 -4.20 1.62 -32.24
N VAL A 278 -4.29 2.50 -33.23
CA VAL A 278 -4.63 3.91 -33.02
C VAL A 278 -6.03 4.05 -32.43
N LYS A 279 -7.01 3.37 -33.04
CA LYS A 279 -8.39 3.34 -32.52
C LYS A 279 -8.44 2.82 -31.08
N ARG A 280 -7.67 1.79 -30.74
CA ARG A 280 -7.61 1.22 -29.38
C ARG A 280 -6.99 2.17 -28.35
N ALA A 281 -5.91 2.86 -28.72
CA ALA A 281 -5.25 3.83 -27.86
C ALA A 281 -6.15 5.04 -27.60
N VAL A 282 -6.80 5.58 -28.64
CA VAL A 282 -7.73 6.71 -28.51
C VAL A 282 -8.97 6.31 -27.69
N MET A 283 -9.53 5.11 -27.89
CA MET A 283 -10.70 4.64 -27.15
C MET A 283 -10.41 4.15 -25.72
N ASN A 284 -9.15 4.25 -25.23
CA ASN A 284 -8.81 3.88 -23.87
C ASN A 284 -9.17 5.02 -22.91
N ILE A 285 -10.20 4.81 -22.09
CA ILE A 285 -10.67 5.80 -21.10
C ILE A 285 -9.54 6.29 -20.18
N THR A 286 -8.59 5.43 -19.83
CA THR A 286 -7.45 5.81 -18.98
C THR A 286 -6.54 6.84 -19.64
N ASN A 287 -6.43 6.81 -20.97
CA ASN A 287 -5.63 7.78 -21.71
C ASN A 287 -6.27 9.17 -21.68
N TYR A 288 -7.61 9.28 -21.63
CA TYR A 288 -8.27 10.58 -21.47
C TYR A 288 -7.98 11.20 -20.10
N PHE A 289 -8.04 10.41 -19.02
CA PHE A 289 -7.66 10.91 -17.68
C PHE A 289 -6.20 11.37 -17.66
N CYS A 290 -5.29 10.61 -18.29
CA CYS A 290 -3.88 10.98 -18.33
C CYS A 290 -3.61 12.18 -19.24
N ALA A 291 -4.26 12.27 -20.39
CA ALA A 291 -4.11 13.39 -21.32
C ALA A 291 -4.63 14.70 -20.73
N LEU A 292 -5.84 14.69 -20.15
CA LEU A 292 -6.41 15.86 -19.49
C LEU A 292 -5.64 16.23 -18.21
N GLY A 293 -5.22 15.24 -17.42
CA GLY A 293 -4.37 15.46 -16.26
C GLY A 293 -3.04 16.11 -16.63
N PHE A 294 -2.40 15.62 -17.71
CA PHE A 294 -1.18 16.22 -18.21
C PHE A 294 -1.41 17.63 -18.75
N PHE A 295 -2.50 17.87 -19.49
CA PHE A 295 -2.90 19.19 -19.96
C PHE A 295 -2.96 20.22 -18.83
N PHE A 296 -3.69 19.91 -17.74
CA PHE A 296 -3.81 20.84 -16.60
C PHE A 296 -2.50 21.04 -15.84
N ILE A 297 -1.69 19.98 -15.66
CA ILE A 297 -0.34 20.12 -15.11
C ILE A 297 0.52 21.03 -15.99
N ASN A 298 0.42 20.89 -17.31
CA ASN A 298 1.25 21.63 -18.25
C ASN A 298 0.89 23.13 -18.27
N ILE A 299 -0.38 23.49 -18.04
CA ILE A 299 -0.77 24.90 -17.81
C ILE A 299 0.10 25.52 -16.72
N THR A 300 0.26 24.80 -15.60
CA THR A 300 1.08 25.25 -14.47
C THR A 300 2.56 25.20 -14.76
N VAL A 301 3.09 24.09 -15.25
CA VAL A 301 4.54 23.91 -15.48
C VAL A 301 5.04 24.94 -16.49
N GLN A 302 4.34 25.14 -17.61
CA GLN A 302 4.73 26.16 -18.59
C GLN A 302 4.47 27.57 -18.08
N GLY A 303 3.35 27.81 -17.41
CA GLY A 303 3.00 29.15 -16.91
C GLY A 303 4.02 29.65 -15.88
N ILE A 304 4.40 28.78 -14.95
CA ILE A 304 5.45 29.08 -13.97
C ILE A 304 6.82 29.24 -14.66
N SER A 305 7.16 28.38 -15.63
CA SER A 305 8.42 28.50 -16.40
C SER A 305 8.56 29.83 -17.15
N LEU A 306 7.48 30.31 -17.76
CA LEU A 306 7.49 31.56 -18.54
C LEU A 306 7.40 32.82 -17.67
N PHE A 307 6.63 32.77 -16.58
CA PHE A 307 6.25 33.97 -15.84
C PHE A 307 6.83 34.06 -14.42
N MET A 308 7.47 33.02 -13.86
CA MET A 308 8.04 33.10 -12.50
C MET A 308 8.95 34.32 -12.30
N PRO A 309 9.91 34.65 -13.20
CA PRO A 309 10.74 35.84 -12.99
C PRO A 309 9.93 37.14 -12.94
N THR A 310 8.86 37.24 -13.74
CA THR A 310 7.96 38.40 -13.74
C THR A 310 7.15 38.46 -12.44
N ILE A 311 6.58 37.32 -12.01
CA ILE A 311 5.83 37.21 -10.75
C ILE A 311 6.71 37.60 -9.56
N LEU A 312 7.96 37.12 -9.51
CA LEU A 312 8.90 37.44 -8.43
C LEU A 312 9.35 38.91 -8.44
N ARG A 313 9.53 39.50 -9.61
CA ARG A 313 9.81 40.94 -9.74
C ARG A 313 8.63 41.78 -9.21
N ASP A 314 7.41 41.37 -9.51
CA ASP A 314 6.18 42.04 -9.10
C ASP A 314 5.88 41.88 -7.59
N LEU A 315 6.68 41.09 -6.85
CA LEU A 315 6.74 41.10 -5.39
C LEU A 315 7.56 42.28 -4.81
N GLY A 316 8.12 43.15 -5.66
CA GLY A 316 8.93 44.31 -5.27
C GLY A 316 10.44 44.04 -5.26
N TRP A 317 10.90 42.99 -5.94
CA TRP A 317 12.31 42.64 -6.01
C TRP A 317 12.98 43.15 -7.29
N THR A 318 14.29 43.40 -7.23
CA THR A 318 15.09 43.73 -8.42
C THR A 318 15.13 42.54 -9.39
N ALA A 319 15.34 42.81 -10.68
CA ALA A 319 15.42 41.75 -11.69
C ALA A 319 16.45 40.67 -11.33
N THR A 320 17.64 41.08 -10.86
CA THR A 320 18.69 40.17 -10.39
C THR A 320 18.24 39.32 -9.20
N LYS A 321 17.55 39.93 -8.21
CA LYS A 321 17.05 39.18 -7.05
C LYS A 321 15.97 38.18 -7.48
N ALA A 322 15.03 38.59 -8.33
CA ALA A 322 13.97 37.72 -8.85
C ALA A 322 14.54 36.51 -9.62
N GLN A 323 15.61 36.70 -10.40
CA GLN A 323 16.27 35.63 -11.16
C GLN A 323 17.04 34.65 -10.28
N LEU A 324 17.73 35.14 -9.24
CA LEU A 324 18.41 34.26 -8.30
C LEU A 324 17.41 33.50 -7.42
N TYR A 325 16.29 34.14 -7.06
CA TYR A 325 15.26 33.54 -6.20
C TYR A 325 14.33 32.58 -6.96
N SER A 326 14.35 32.55 -8.29
CA SER A 326 13.67 31.50 -9.05
C SER A 326 14.40 30.15 -8.96
N VAL A 327 15.72 30.16 -8.70
CA VAL A 327 16.58 28.97 -8.72
C VAL A 327 16.18 27.94 -7.65
N PRO A 328 16.01 28.29 -6.36
CA PRO A 328 15.76 27.28 -5.33
C PRO A 328 14.44 26.51 -5.51
N PRO A 329 13.29 27.13 -5.85
CA PRO A 329 12.06 26.40 -6.18
C PRO A 329 12.25 25.34 -7.27
N TYR A 330 12.99 25.67 -8.33
CA TYR A 330 13.26 24.73 -9.43
C TYR A 330 14.18 23.57 -9.03
N VAL A 331 15.20 23.82 -8.20
CA VAL A 331 16.07 22.76 -7.66
C VAL A 331 15.25 21.80 -6.80
N CYS A 332 14.41 22.34 -5.90
CA CYS A 332 13.49 21.55 -5.09
C CYS A 332 12.53 20.73 -5.96
N ALA A 333 11.97 21.32 -7.00
CA ALA A 333 11.08 20.65 -7.96
C ALA A 333 11.78 19.51 -8.72
N CYS A 334 13.04 19.71 -9.13
CA CYS A 334 13.84 18.68 -9.80
C CYS A 334 14.04 17.46 -8.89
N ILE A 335 14.48 17.71 -7.64
CA ILE A 335 14.68 16.65 -6.63
C ILE A 335 13.36 15.92 -6.35
N ALA A 336 12.26 16.67 -6.17
CA ALA A 336 10.95 16.10 -5.94
C ALA A 336 10.45 15.27 -7.14
N ALA A 337 10.61 15.75 -8.37
CA ALA A 337 10.21 15.04 -9.57
C ALA A 337 10.95 13.70 -9.73
N ILE A 338 12.27 13.68 -9.50
CA ILE A 338 13.07 12.44 -9.54
C ILE A 338 12.67 11.49 -8.40
N ALA A 339 12.50 12.01 -7.17
CA ALA A 339 12.11 11.21 -6.02
C ALA A 339 10.72 10.58 -6.21
N VAL A 340 9.75 11.35 -6.70
CA VAL A 340 8.40 10.87 -7.02
C VAL A 340 8.46 9.85 -8.13
N ALA A 341 9.21 10.10 -9.22
CA ALA A 341 9.37 9.11 -10.29
C ALA A 341 9.94 7.79 -9.77
N PHE A 342 10.98 7.83 -8.94
CA PHE A 342 11.59 6.64 -8.32
C PHE A 342 10.60 5.86 -7.44
N VAL A 343 9.94 6.56 -6.50
CA VAL A 343 9.03 5.94 -5.53
C VAL A 343 7.77 5.42 -6.23
N SER A 344 7.27 6.16 -7.21
CA SER A 344 6.10 5.80 -8.02
C SER A 344 6.34 4.52 -8.83
N ASP A 345 7.55 4.37 -9.41
CA ASP A 345 7.96 3.15 -10.09
C ASP A 345 8.14 1.97 -9.14
N LYS A 346 8.77 2.17 -7.98
CA LYS A 346 8.96 1.10 -7.00
C LYS A 346 7.64 0.56 -6.43
N THR A 347 6.62 1.41 -6.35
CA THR A 347 5.34 1.06 -5.71
C THR A 347 4.22 0.76 -6.70
N ASN A 348 4.41 1.02 -8.00
CA ASN A 348 3.39 0.87 -9.06
C ASN A 348 2.05 1.58 -8.75
N ARG A 349 2.10 2.71 -8.02
CA ARG A 349 0.92 3.45 -7.52
C ARG A 349 0.83 4.89 -8.06
N ARG A 350 1.06 5.05 -9.35
CA ARG A 350 1.20 6.34 -10.05
C ARG A 350 0.06 7.33 -9.78
N GLY A 351 -1.19 6.90 -9.94
CA GLY A 351 -2.35 7.78 -9.73
C GLY A 351 -2.40 8.42 -8.34
N ILE A 352 -1.87 7.75 -7.32
CA ILE A 352 -1.91 8.26 -5.93
C ILE A 352 -0.85 9.31 -5.70
N TYR A 353 0.38 9.12 -6.22
CA TYR A 353 1.39 10.17 -6.12
C TYR A 353 0.96 11.42 -6.88
N LEU A 354 0.28 11.26 -8.03
CA LEU A 354 -0.30 12.40 -8.75
C LEU A 354 -1.35 13.13 -7.91
N ALA A 355 -2.27 12.41 -7.26
CA ALA A 355 -3.28 12.98 -6.37
C ALA A 355 -2.69 13.63 -5.10
N ILE A 356 -1.59 13.10 -4.55
CA ILE A 356 -0.97 13.66 -3.35
C ILE A 356 -0.12 14.88 -3.67
N PHE A 357 0.74 14.81 -4.70
CA PHE A 357 1.67 15.88 -5.00
C PHE A 357 1.00 17.10 -5.61
N THR A 358 -0.19 16.98 -6.21
CA THR A 358 -0.96 18.17 -6.61
C THR A 358 -1.47 19.01 -5.42
N LEU A 359 -1.60 18.43 -4.20
CA LEU A 359 -2.08 19.16 -3.01
C LEU A 359 -1.17 20.33 -2.60
N PRO A 360 0.18 20.19 -2.52
CA PRO A 360 1.08 21.33 -2.40
C PRO A 360 0.82 22.42 -3.44
N ALA A 361 0.60 22.06 -4.71
CA ALA A 361 0.38 23.06 -5.75
C ALA A 361 -0.96 23.80 -5.57
N ILE A 362 -2.01 23.11 -5.12
CA ILE A 362 -3.29 23.72 -4.74
C ILE A 362 -3.08 24.72 -3.60
N ALA A 363 -2.39 24.31 -2.53
CA ALA A 363 -2.07 25.19 -1.40
C ALA A 363 -1.23 26.39 -1.83
N GLY A 364 -0.22 26.18 -2.68
CA GLY A 364 0.64 27.23 -3.19
C GLY A 364 -0.11 28.25 -4.05
N PHE A 365 -0.99 27.81 -4.96
CA PHE A 365 -1.83 28.75 -5.73
C PHE A 365 -2.89 29.45 -4.88
N ALA A 366 -3.43 28.80 -3.85
CA ALA A 366 -4.29 29.46 -2.88
C ALA A 366 -3.53 30.58 -2.15
N ILE A 367 -2.31 30.31 -1.69
CA ILE A 367 -1.42 31.33 -1.11
C ILE A 367 -1.18 32.46 -2.11
N MET A 368 -0.80 32.16 -3.35
CA MET A 368 -0.58 33.18 -4.38
C MET A 368 -1.81 34.05 -4.68
N ARG A 369 -3.01 33.48 -4.51
CA ARG A 369 -4.29 34.13 -4.79
C ARG A 369 -4.76 35.05 -3.66
N TRP A 370 -4.52 34.69 -2.41
CA TRP A 370 -5.12 35.38 -1.25
C TRP A 370 -4.10 36.01 -0.30
N ALA A 371 -2.87 35.53 -0.23
CA ALA A 371 -1.85 36.15 0.60
C ALA A 371 -1.38 37.48 -0.02
N THR A 372 -1.16 38.46 0.83
CA THR A 372 -0.64 39.78 0.45
C THR A 372 0.85 39.93 0.72
N ASP A 373 1.40 39.14 1.65
CA ASP A 373 2.79 39.18 2.06
C ASP A 373 3.73 38.59 1.00
N PRO A 374 4.80 39.31 0.58
CA PRO A 374 5.74 38.84 -0.44
C PRO A 374 6.47 37.54 -0.10
N ASP A 375 6.89 37.36 1.16
CA ASP A 375 7.64 36.18 1.59
C ASP A 375 6.73 34.95 1.66
N VAL A 376 5.48 35.15 2.10
CA VAL A 376 4.45 34.10 2.07
C VAL A 376 4.12 33.69 0.64
N ARG A 377 3.99 34.66 -0.29
CA ARG A 377 3.80 34.36 -1.73
C ARG A 377 4.99 33.62 -2.32
N TYR A 378 6.21 33.97 -1.92
CA TYR A 378 7.40 33.22 -2.33
C TYR A 378 7.39 31.78 -1.83
N ALA A 379 6.98 31.53 -0.58
CA ALA A 379 6.76 30.17 -0.07
C ALA A 379 5.68 29.42 -0.90
N GLY A 380 4.64 30.12 -1.35
CA GLY A 380 3.63 29.57 -2.28
C GLY A 380 4.24 29.04 -3.58
N ILE A 381 5.27 29.71 -4.12
CA ILE A 381 5.96 29.27 -5.35
C ILE A 381 6.73 27.96 -5.14
N PHE A 382 7.34 27.75 -3.97
CA PHE A 382 7.93 26.45 -3.64
C PHE A 382 6.89 25.34 -3.65
N LEU A 383 5.73 25.57 -3.05
CA LEU A 383 4.67 24.56 -3.00
C LEU A 383 4.10 24.25 -4.40
N ILE A 384 3.93 25.27 -5.24
CA ILE A 384 3.53 25.12 -6.65
C ILE A 384 4.53 24.25 -7.42
N THR A 385 5.80 24.59 -7.35
CA THR A 385 6.85 23.91 -8.12
C THR A 385 7.08 22.48 -7.64
N LEU A 386 7.09 22.24 -6.32
CA LEU A 386 7.15 20.91 -5.72
C LEU A 386 5.97 20.02 -6.13
N GLY A 387 4.78 20.59 -6.27
CA GLY A 387 3.56 19.81 -6.53
C GLY A 387 3.27 19.54 -8.01
N ALA A 388 3.57 20.51 -8.90
CA ALA A 388 3.17 20.42 -10.31
C ALA A 388 4.21 19.69 -11.19
N PHE A 389 5.51 19.88 -10.96
CA PHE A 389 6.56 19.34 -11.83
C PHE A 389 6.68 17.80 -11.84
N PRO A 390 6.38 17.07 -10.75
CA PRO A 390 6.28 15.61 -10.80
C PRO A 390 5.12 15.09 -11.68
N GLY A 391 4.11 15.92 -11.95
CA GLY A 391 2.87 15.53 -12.61
C GLY A 391 3.05 15.09 -14.07
N GLY A 392 3.88 15.80 -14.83
CA GLY A 392 4.11 15.51 -16.26
C GLY A 392 4.63 14.09 -16.51
N PRO A 393 5.80 13.72 -15.95
CA PRO A 393 6.30 12.35 -16.04
C PRO A 393 5.31 11.31 -15.49
N GLY A 394 4.61 11.63 -14.40
CA GLY A 394 3.69 10.72 -13.74
C GLY A 394 2.47 10.35 -14.59
N PHE A 395 1.82 11.30 -15.28
CA PHE A 395 0.69 11.03 -16.16
C PHE A 395 1.10 10.25 -17.41
N LEU A 396 2.25 10.61 -18.01
CA LEU A 396 2.80 9.89 -19.16
C LEU A 396 3.10 8.43 -18.82
N ALA A 397 3.73 8.21 -17.67
CA ALA A 397 3.99 6.89 -17.12
C ALA A 397 2.68 6.13 -16.84
N TRP A 398 1.68 6.78 -16.25
CA TRP A 398 0.42 6.11 -15.91
C TRP A 398 -0.36 5.66 -17.16
N ALA A 399 -0.35 6.46 -18.23
CA ALA A 399 -0.92 6.07 -19.53
C ALA A 399 -0.20 4.85 -20.11
N ALA A 400 1.14 4.85 -20.12
CA ALA A 400 1.94 3.74 -20.65
C ALA A 400 1.64 2.40 -19.96
N ASN A 401 1.40 2.41 -18.65
CA ASN A 401 1.08 1.20 -17.88
C ASN A 401 -0.32 0.65 -18.15
N ASN A 402 -1.27 1.51 -18.48
CA ASN A 402 -2.66 1.10 -18.77
C ASN A 402 -2.89 0.87 -20.27
N ALA A 403 -1.83 0.89 -21.07
CA ALA A 403 -1.81 0.45 -22.45
C ALA A 403 -1.06 -0.90 -22.57
N ALA A 404 -1.77 -1.91 -23.09
CA ALA A 404 -1.20 -3.23 -23.35
C ALA A 404 -0.97 -3.42 -24.86
N GLY A 405 0.13 -4.08 -25.21
CA GLY A 405 0.65 -4.14 -26.57
C GLY A 405 1.65 -3.00 -26.86
N PRO A 406 2.81 -3.29 -27.49
CA PRO A 406 3.83 -2.26 -27.77
C PRO A 406 3.32 -1.14 -28.69
N SER A 407 2.57 -1.49 -29.74
CA SER A 407 2.01 -0.51 -30.68
C SER A 407 0.99 0.41 -30.01
N VAL A 408 0.04 -0.13 -29.26
CA VAL A 408 -0.98 0.65 -28.53
C VAL A 408 -0.35 1.53 -27.46
N ARG A 409 0.69 1.05 -26.77
CA ARG A 409 1.42 1.85 -25.76
C ARG A 409 2.14 3.04 -26.38
N SER A 410 2.86 2.83 -27.48
CA SER A 410 3.54 3.91 -28.20
C SER A 410 2.55 4.98 -28.69
N VAL A 411 1.39 4.58 -29.21
CA VAL A 411 0.35 5.53 -29.64
C VAL A 411 -0.29 6.23 -28.44
N SER A 412 -0.52 5.51 -27.33
CA SER A 412 -1.09 6.08 -26.10
C SER A 412 -0.19 7.16 -25.49
N THR A 413 1.12 6.93 -25.43
CA THR A 413 2.08 7.91 -24.91
C THR A 413 2.17 9.13 -25.82
N ALA A 414 2.20 8.94 -27.14
CA ALA A 414 2.22 10.04 -28.10
C ALA A 414 0.93 10.88 -27.99
N TYR A 415 -0.23 10.23 -28.00
CA TYR A 415 -1.53 10.89 -27.85
C TYR A 415 -1.64 11.74 -26.58
N VAL A 416 -1.19 11.20 -25.44
CA VAL A 416 -1.20 11.90 -24.15
C VAL A 416 -0.28 13.11 -24.16
N VAL A 417 0.91 13.01 -24.78
CA VAL A 417 1.83 14.15 -24.92
C VAL A 417 1.24 15.22 -25.82
N THR A 418 0.74 14.85 -27.00
CA THR A 418 0.19 15.82 -27.96
C THR A 418 -0.97 16.62 -27.35
N LEU A 419 -1.92 15.96 -26.68
CA LEU A 419 -3.01 16.65 -25.98
C LEU A 419 -2.53 17.43 -24.75
N GLY A 420 -1.57 16.89 -24.00
CA GLY A 420 -0.98 17.57 -22.85
C GLY A 420 -0.26 18.87 -23.22
N THR A 421 0.41 18.90 -24.38
CA THR A 421 1.13 20.08 -24.88
C THR A 421 0.22 21.26 -25.19
N ALA A 422 -1.04 21.02 -25.55
CA ALA A 422 -2.03 22.10 -25.74
C ALA A 422 -2.23 22.95 -24.47
N GLY A 423 -1.93 22.41 -23.29
CA GLY A 423 -1.93 23.17 -22.03
C GLY A 423 -0.92 24.31 -22.02
N GLY A 424 0.18 24.20 -22.77
CA GLY A 424 1.15 25.27 -22.96
C GLY A 424 0.56 26.51 -23.63
N ILE A 425 -0.38 26.33 -24.57
CA ILE A 425 -1.10 27.46 -25.19
C ILE A 425 -1.97 28.16 -24.16
N VAL A 426 -2.65 27.44 -23.26
CA VAL A 426 -3.44 28.10 -22.21
C VAL A 426 -2.52 28.77 -21.20
N ALA A 427 -1.37 28.15 -20.88
CA ALA A 427 -0.38 28.68 -19.95
C ALA A 427 0.07 30.11 -20.30
N THR A 428 0.32 30.36 -21.60
CA THR A 428 0.77 31.67 -22.08
C THR A 428 -0.25 32.77 -21.85
N TRP A 429 -1.52 32.44 -21.64
CA TRP A 429 -2.62 33.39 -21.38
C TRP A 429 -3.05 33.46 -19.91
N THR A 430 -2.41 32.71 -19.02
CA THR A 430 -2.75 32.75 -17.58
C THR A 430 -2.32 34.06 -16.93
N TYR A 431 -1.16 34.61 -17.30
CA TYR A 431 -0.63 35.85 -16.73
C TYR A 431 -0.67 36.98 -17.76
N THR A 432 -1.66 37.86 -17.64
CA THR A 432 -1.90 38.97 -18.58
C THR A 432 -1.64 40.32 -17.95
N PHE A 433 -1.38 41.35 -18.78
CA PHE A 433 -1.06 42.68 -18.30
C PHE A 433 -2.20 43.34 -17.50
N LYS A 434 -3.46 43.03 -17.79
CA LYS A 434 -4.62 43.60 -17.08
C LYS A 434 -4.74 43.12 -15.63
N ASP A 435 -4.14 41.96 -15.36
CA ASP A 435 -4.23 41.27 -14.07
C ASP A 435 -2.98 41.53 -13.20
N ALA A 436 -1.95 42.13 -13.78
CA ALA A 436 -0.72 42.51 -13.08
C ALA A 436 -0.97 43.61 -12.03
N PRO A 437 -0.19 43.68 -10.94
CA PRO A 437 0.90 42.78 -10.54
C PRO A 437 0.44 41.58 -9.69
N LYS A 438 -0.85 41.50 -9.35
CA LYS A 438 -1.36 40.51 -8.38
C LYS A 438 -1.80 39.20 -9.04
N TYR A 439 -2.12 39.22 -10.32
CA TYR A 439 -2.55 38.11 -11.14
C TYR A 439 -3.66 37.21 -10.55
N PRO A 440 -4.75 37.77 -9.96
CA PRO A 440 -5.80 36.97 -9.35
C PRO A 440 -6.47 36.00 -10.32
N ILE A 441 -6.70 36.38 -11.58
CA ILE A 441 -7.29 35.49 -12.59
C ILE A 441 -6.31 34.38 -12.95
N GLY A 442 -5.05 34.72 -13.19
CA GLY A 442 -4.00 33.74 -13.53
C GLY A 442 -3.78 32.69 -12.46
N HIS A 443 -3.72 33.12 -11.19
CA HIS A 443 -3.62 32.22 -10.05
C HIS A 443 -4.89 31.37 -9.89
N THR A 444 -6.08 31.93 -10.14
CA THR A 444 -7.35 31.18 -10.07
C THR A 444 -7.45 30.12 -11.17
N ILE A 445 -7.05 30.42 -12.41
CA ILE A 445 -7.03 29.44 -13.51
C ILE A 445 -6.14 28.25 -13.14
N ASN A 446 -4.94 28.53 -12.62
CA ASN A 446 -4.01 27.48 -12.21
C ASN A 446 -4.49 26.70 -10.98
N LEU A 447 -5.10 27.36 -9.99
CA LEU A 447 -5.70 26.71 -8.83
C LEU A 447 -6.80 25.72 -9.26
N THR A 448 -7.72 26.17 -10.12
CA THR A 448 -8.77 25.33 -10.70
C THR A 448 -8.17 24.20 -11.54
N GLY A 449 -7.12 24.48 -12.31
CA GLY A 449 -6.37 23.45 -13.04
C GLY A 449 -5.83 22.34 -12.14
N GLN A 450 -5.21 22.70 -11.00
CA GLN A 450 -4.70 21.72 -10.04
C GLN A 450 -5.83 20.96 -9.32
N LEU A 451 -6.96 21.60 -9.02
CA LEU A 451 -8.15 20.91 -8.53
C LEU A 451 -8.68 19.88 -9.56
N CYS A 452 -8.69 20.24 -10.85
CA CYS A 452 -9.03 19.31 -11.92
C CYS A 452 -8.04 18.15 -11.99
N VAL A 453 -6.73 18.38 -11.80
CA VAL A 453 -5.72 17.31 -11.71
C VAL A 453 -6.04 16.34 -10.57
N LEU A 454 -6.38 16.85 -9.38
CA LEU A 454 -6.77 16.04 -8.24
C LEU A 454 -8.00 15.19 -8.56
N ILE A 455 -9.06 15.82 -9.10
CA ILE A 455 -10.30 15.14 -9.47
C ILE A 455 -10.04 14.07 -10.53
N LEU A 456 -9.32 14.40 -11.61
CA LEU A 456 -9.01 13.46 -12.70
C LEU A 456 -8.15 12.30 -12.20
N SER A 457 -7.20 12.57 -11.29
CA SER A 457 -6.39 11.52 -10.66
C SER A 457 -7.29 10.60 -9.83
N CYS A 458 -8.14 11.14 -8.95
CA CYS A 458 -9.09 10.36 -8.13
C CYS A 458 -10.13 9.60 -8.97
N CYS A 459 -10.64 10.19 -10.05
CA CYS A 459 -11.59 9.56 -10.96
C CYS A 459 -10.92 8.44 -11.77
N GLY A 460 -9.73 8.67 -12.32
CA GLY A 460 -8.97 7.64 -13.04
C GLY A 460 -8.60 6.46 -12.14
N ILE A 461 -8.24 6.75 -10.89
CA ILE A 461 -8.08 5.81 -9.78
C ILE A 461 -9.35 4.97 -9.57
N ALA A 462 -10.50 5.62 -9.38
CA ALA A 462 -11.77 4.96 -9.12
C ALA A 462 -12.22 4.12 -10.32
N TYR A 463 -12.01 4.62 -11.53
CA TYR A 463 -12.29 3.91 -12.78
C TYR A 463 -11.44 2.64 -12.90
N CYS A 464 -10.12 2.72 -12.67
CA CYS A 464 -9.25 1.55 -12.68
C CYS A 464 -9.70 0.50 -11.65
N LYS A 465 -10.11 0.93 -10.44
CA LYS A 465 -10.67 0.05 -9.41
C LYS A 465 -11.96 -0.62 -9.88
N TRP A 466 -12.87 0.17 -10.46
CA TRP A 466 -14.15 -0.32 -10.94
C TRP A 466 -13.99 -1.33 -12.07
N GLU A 467 -13.18 -1.03 -13.10
CA GLU A 467 -12.97 -1.94 -14.22
C GLU A 467 -12.23 -3.22 -13.79
N ASN A 468 -11.28 -3.16 -12.84
CA ASN A 468 -10.68 -4.37 -12.26
C ASN A 468 -11.72 -5.23 -11.53
N ARG A 469 -12.64 -4.64 -10.75
CA ARG A 469 -13.74 -5.38 -10.11
C ARG A 469 -14.69 -6.01 -11.13
N GLN A 470 -14.98 -5.32 -12.24
CA GLN A 470 -15.81 -5.90 -13.32
C GLN A 470 -15.11 -7.10 -13.99
N ARG A 471 -13.77 -7.08 -14.07
CA ARG A 471 -12.97 -8.20 -14.59
C ARG A 471 -12.90 -9.36 -13.60
N GLU A 472 -12.68 -9.09 -12.32
CA GLU A 472 -12.64 -10.12 -11.26
C GLU A 472 -13.99 -10.82 -11.06
N SER A 473 -15.10 -10.15 -11.32
CA SER A 473 -16.45 -10.73 -11.27
C SER A 473 -16.87 -11.47 -12.55
N GLY A 474 -15.96 -11.68 -13.50
CA GLY A 474 -16.22 -12.38 -14.77
C GLY A 474 -17.13 -11.64 -15.76
N ARG A 475 -17.61 -10.44 -15.42
CA ARG A 475 -18.53 -9.65 -16.28
C ARG A 475 -17.89 -9.19 -17.59
N ARG A 476 -16.58 -9.36 -17.76
CA ARG A 476 -15.84 -9.05 -19.00
C ARG A 476 -15.46 -10.28 -19.81
N ASP A 477 -15.79 -11.48 -19.36
CA ASP A 477 -15.38 -12.74 -19.99
C ASP A 477 -16.06 -12.94 -21.35
N HIS A 478 -17.23 -12.32 -21.56
CA HIS A 478 -17.90 -12.25 -22.86
C HIS A 478 -17.01 -11.71 -23.98
N ARG A 479 -15.94 -10.96 -23.65
CA ARG A 479 -14.98 -10.43 -24.62
C ARG A 479 -14.10 -11.52 -25.26
N LEU A 480 -14.10 -12.75 -24.72
CA LEU A 480 -13.37 -13.90 -25.24
C LEU A 480 -14.21 -14.75 -26.21
N ASN A 481 -15.55 -14.60 -26.19
CA ASN A 481 -16.45 -15.46 -26.93
C ASN A 481 -16.30 -15.26 -28.45
N GLY A 482 -16.01 -16.36 -29.17
CA GLY A 482 -15.95 -16.36 -30.64
C GLY A 482 -14.70 -15.73 -31.25
N LEU A 483 -13.66 -15.46 -30.46
CA LEU A 483 -12.37 -14.93 -30.95
C LEU A 483 -11.35 -16.06 -31.14
N SER A 484 -10.53 -15.94 -32.19
CA SER A 484 -9.37 -16.82 -32.39
C SER A 484 -8.25 -16.52 -31.38
N GLU A 485 -7.32 -17.45 -31.15
CA GLU A 485 -6.19 -17.24 -30.22
C GLU A 485 -5.36 -15.99 -30.57
N ALA A 486 -5.18 -15.70 -31.86
CA ALA A 486 -4.52 -14.48 -32.32
C ALA A 486 -5.30 -13.21 -31.94
N GLN A 487 -6.64 -13.26 -32.04
CA GLN A 487 -7.51 -12.14 -31.65
C GLN A 487 -7.58 -11.97 -30.12
N ILE A 488 -7.53 -13.06 -29.35
CA ILE A 488 -7.47 -13.04 -27.88
C ILE A 488 -6.16 -12.39 -27.41
N ARG A 489 -5.02 -12.78 -28.01
CA ARG A 489 -3.71 -12.16 -27.73
C ARG A 489 -3.68 -10.66 -28.04
N ASP A 490 -4.46 -10.25 -29.03
CA ASP A 490 -4.57 -8.87 -29.49
C ASP A 490 -5.56 -8.01 -28.66
N LEU A 491 -6.34 -8.58 -27.73
CA LEU A 491 -7.29 -7.82 -26.89
C LEU A 491 -6.60 -6.77 -25.99
N GLY A 492 -5.33 -6.96 -25.66
CA GLY A 492 -4.54 -6.00 -24.89
C GLY A 492 -5.20 -5.58 -23.58
N TYR A 493 -5.42 -4.28 -23.36
CA TYR A 493 -5.95 -3.75 -22.09
C TYR A 493 -7.41 -4.12 -21.85
N ARG A 494 -8.12 -4.63 -22.87
CA ARG A 494 -9.51 -5.09 -22.78
C ARG A 494 -9.62 -6.54 -22.33
N HIS A 495 -8.51 -7.28 -22.32
CA HIS A 495 -8.46 -8.68 -21.89
C HIS A 495 -8.99 -8.82 -20.45
N PRO A 496 -9.82 -9.84 -20.14
CA PRO A 496 -10.38 -10.02 -18.80
C PRO A 496 -9.33 -10.20 -17.70
N GLU A 497 -8.17 -10.77 -18.03
CA GLU A 497 -7.07 -10.94 -17.08
C GLU A 497 -6.21 -9.68 -16.90
N PHE A 498 -6.33 -8.67 -17.77
CA PHE A 498 -5.56 -7.44 -17.63
C PHE A 498 -5.96 -6.69 -16.35
N ARG A 499 -4.98 -6.28 -15.54
CA ARG A 499 -5.22 -5.51 -14.31
C ARG A 499 -4.70 -4.08 -14.47
N ALA A 500 -5.62 -3.12 -14.40
CA ALA A 500 -5.30 -1.69 -14.41
C ALA A 500 -4.62 -1.30 -13.09
N SER A 501 -3.60 -0.46 -13.13
CA SER A 501 -2.80 -0.12 -11.94
C SER A 501 -3.50 0.89 -11.04
N PHE A 502 -3.99 0.46 -9.86
CA PHE A 502 -4.49 1.36 -8.80
C PHE A 502 -4.49 0.71 -7.39
N LEU A 503 -3.86 1.31 -6.36
CA LEU A 503 -3.91 0.76 -4.98
C LEU A 503 -3.71 1.79 -3.83
N PHE A 504 -4.77 2.10 -3.07
CA PHE A 504 -4.85 3.20 -2.06
C PHE A 504 -4.08 3.01 -0.73
N LEU A 505 -4.07 4.08 0.09
CA LEU A 505 -3.05 4.65 0.99
C LEU A 505 -3.33 4.50 2.51
N PHE A 506 -2.31 4.72 3.37
CA PHE A 506 -2.32 5.81 4.38
C PHE A 506 -0.89 6.36 4.65
N LEU A 507 -0.79 7.66 4.97
CA LEU A 507 0.38 8.54 4.92
C LEU A 507 0.93 8.83 6.33
N PHE A 508 2.25 8.82 6.54
CA PHE A 508 3.00 9.83 7.33
C PHE A 508 4.52 9.75 7.04
N LEU A 509 5.18 10.89 7.24
CA LEU A 509 6.44 11.37 6.66
C LEU A 509 7.77 10.70 7.10
N PHE A 510 8.70 10.75 6.14
CA PHE A 510 10.17 10.95 6.15
C PHE A 510 11.09 10.57 7.35
N LEU A 511 12.26 10.08 6.93
CA LEU A 511 13.59 9.97 7.58
C LEU A 511 13.85 8.75 8.48
N SER A 512 14.41 7.70 7.86
CA SER A 512 15.71 7.10 8.21
C SER A 512 15.84 5.67 7.63
N ALA A 513 17.07 5.31 7.28
CA ALA A 513 17.60 3.97 7.01
C ALA A 513 17.54 3.40 5.56
N SER A 514 18.77 3.10 5.10
CA SER A 514 19.31 2.25 4.02
C SER A 514 18.36 1.34 3.21
N PRO A 515 18.69 1.01 1.94
CA PRO A 515 17.80 0.24 1.07
C PRO A 515 17.55 -1.17 1.65
N PRO A 516 16.28 -1.62 1.80
CA PRO A 516 16.03 -2.98 2.22
C PRO A 516 16.32 -3.92 1.06
N SER A 517 17.02 -5.01 1.38
CA SER A 517 17.01 -6.27 0.65
C SER A 517 15.56 -6.72 0.35
N PRO A 518 15.32 -7.65 -0.60
CA PRO A 518 13.97 -8.16 -0.86
C PRO A 518 13.33 -8.56 0.47
N ARG A 519 12.28 -7.83 0.89
CA ARG A 519 11.60 -8.05 2.16
C ARG A 519 11.01 -9.46 2.14
N ARG A 520 11.72 -10.41 2.76
CA ARG A 520 11.11 -11.66 3.23
C ARG A 520 9.95 -11.26 4.14
N ILE A 521 8.76 -11.70 3.79
CA ILE A 521 7.53 -11.26 4.46
C ILE A 521 7.38 -12.09 5.74
N MET A 522 7.41 -11.43 6.89
CA MET A 522 7.10 -12.01 8.20
C MET A 522 5.83 -12.87 8.12
N SER A 523 5.88 -14.07 8.69
CA SER A 523 4.74 -14.99 8.76
C SER A 523 4.07 -14.91 10.13
N VAL A 524 2.92 -14.24 10.20
CA VAL A 524 2.06 -14.24 11.39
C VAL A 524 0.89 -15.19 11.18
N SER A 525 0.74 -16.16 12.09
CA SER A 525 -0.45 -17.01 12.19
C SER A 525 -1.26 -16.59 13.41
N VAL A 526 -2.58 -16.47 13.25
CA VAL A 526 -3.50 -16.01 14.31
C VAL A 526 -4.50 -17.12 14.61
N VAL A 527 -4.67 -17.47 15.88
CA VAL A 527 -5.66 -18.47 16.33
C VAL A 527 -6.77 -17.76 17.10
N LEU A 528 -7.99 -17.75 16.55
CA LEU A 528 -9.16 -17.06 17.11
C LEU A 528 -10.30 -18.03 17.42
N GLY A 529 -11.11 -17.72 18.42
CA GLY A 529 -12.27 -18.54 18.78
C GLY A 529 -13.46 -18.08 17.96
N ALA A 530 -14.15 -19.03 17.31
CA ALA A 530 -15.20 -18.69 16.37
C ALA A 530 -16.60 -18.60 17.01
N GLN A 531 -16.77 -19.04 18.26
CA GLN A 531 -18.06 -19.13 18.97
C GLN A 531 -18.05 -18.28 20.25
N TRP A 532 -18.51 -18.82 21.40
CA TRP A 532 -18.55 -18.14 22.72
C TRP A 532 -17.43 -18.60 23.67
N GLY A 533 -16.29 -19.04 23.15
CA GLY A 533 -15.15 -19.45 23.96
C GLY A 533 -15.12 -20.97 24.21
N ASP A 534 -14.04 -21.41 24.86
CA ASP A 534 -13.82 -22.83 25.21
C ASP A 534 -13.85 -23.80 24.01
N GLU A 535 -13.48 -23.33 22.82
CA GLU A 535 -13.39 -24.16 21.61
C GLU A 535 -12.10 -25.00 21.56
N GLY A 536 -11.21 -24.88 22.55
CA GLY A 536 -9.95 -25.64 22.57
C GLY A 536 -8.81 -25.02 21.76
N LYS A 537 -8.79 -23.68 21.63
CA LYS A 537 -7.70 -22.92 20.97
C LYS A 537 -6.31 -23.28 21.48
N GLY A 538 -6.18 -23.48 22.80
CA GLY A 538 -4.90 -23.76 23.46
C GLY A 538 -4.17 -24.97 22.87
N LYS A 539 -4.91 -26.02 22.48
CA LYS A 539 -4.30 -27.21 21.86
C LYS A 539 -3.65 -26.90 20.51
N LEU A 540 -4.34 -26.15 19.65
CA LEU A 540 -3.76 -25.74 18.37
C LEU A 540 -2.63 -24.72 18.57
N ALA A 541 -2.79 -23.78 19.50
CA ALA A 541 -1.76 -22.82 19.83
C ALA A 541 -0.47 -23.52 20.30
N ASP A 542 -0.56 -24.55 21.14
CA ASP A 542 0.58 -25.40 21.52
C ASP A 542 1.22 -26.10 20.30
N ILE A 543 0.42 -26.72 19.42
CA ILE A 543 0.94 -27.37 18.20
C ILE A 543 1.71 -26.37 17.33
N LEU A 544 1.15 -25.19 17.07
CA LEU A 544 1.77 -24.16 16.23
C LEU A 544 2.93 -23.42 16.92
N ALA A 545 2.95 -23.40 18.26
CA ALA A 545 3.99 -22.75 19.03
C ALA A 545 5.35 -23.44 18.87
N HIS A 546 5.38 -24.75 18.55
CA HIS A 546 6.63 -25.48 18.30
C HIS A 546 7.42 -24.93 17.11
N GLU A 547 6.73 -24.40 16.11
CA GLU A 547 7.37 -23.78 14.95
C GLU A 547 7.57 -22.27 15.08
N SER A 548 7.08 -21.66 16.18
CA SER A 548 7.02 -20.22 16.33
C SER A 548 8.14 -19.70 17.24
N GLN A 549 8.83 -18.65 16.82
CA GLN A 549 9.83 -17.99 17.67
C GLN A 549 9.18 -17.05 18.68
N LEU A 550 8.02 -16.47 18.35
CA LEU A 550 7.25 -15.64 19.27
C LEU A 550 5.82 -16.16 19.39
N CYS A 551 5.30 -16.21 20.61
CA CYS A 551 3.89 -16.42 20.92
C CYS A 551 3.34 -15.20 21.65
N CYS A 552 2.29 -14.59 21.10
CA CYS A 552 1.80 -13.29 21.55
C CYS A 552 0.33 -13.37 21.97
N ARG A 553 -0.01 -12.69 23.07
CA ARG A 553 -1.39 -12.36 23.45
C ARG A 553 -1.66 -10.90 23.13
N ALA A 554 -2.68 -10.63 22.32
CA ALA A 554 -2.95 -9.26 21.85
C ALA A 554 -3.90 -8.46 22.75
N GLN A 555 -4.83 -9.14 23.40
CA GLN A 555 -5.97 -8.53 24.10
C GLN A 555 -6.45 -9.42 25.24
N GLY A 556 -7.40 -8.91 26.01
CA GLY A 556 -8.00 -9.60 27.16
C GLY A 556 -7.12 -9.50 28.39
N GLY A 557 -7.48 -10.27 29.42
CA GLY A 557 -6.71 -10.38 30.65
C GLY A 557 -6.61 -11.81 31.13
N ASN A 558 -6.49 -11.99 32.45
CA ASN A 558 -6.49 -13.28 33.12
C ASN A 558 -7.89 -13.94 33.18
N ASN A 559 -8.88 -13.43 32.44
CA ASN A 559 -10.23 -14.00 32.31
C ASN A 559 -10.36 -15.05 31.21
N ALA A 560 -9.42 -15.09 30.27
CA ALA A 560 -9.29 -16.19 29.32
C ALA A 560 -8.32 -17.22 29.93
N GLY A 561 -8.79 -18.43 30.17
CA GLY A 561 -7.97 -19.53 30.69
C GLY A 561 -8.05 -20.74 29.76
N HIS A 562 -6.95 -21.46 29.63
CA HIS A 562 -6.93 -22.74 28.94
C HIS A 562 -5.86 -23.67 29.51
N THR A 563 -6.11 -24.96 29.38
CA THR A 563 -5.24 -26.00 29.89
C THR A 563 -4.52 -26.68 28.73
N ILE A 564 -3.22 -26.91 28.89
CA ILE A 564 -2.37 -27.63 27.93
C ILE A 564 -1.79 -28.85 28.63
N VAL A 565 -1.86 -30.00 27.97
CA VAL A 565 -1.22 -31.23 28.44
C VAL A 565 0.00 -31.50 27.54
N ALA A 566 1.20 -31.36 28.11
CA ALA A 566 2.46 -31.57 27.42
C ALA A 566 3.39 -32.46 28.25
N ASN A 567 3.96 -33.49 27.62
CA ASN A 567 4.83 -34.49 28.27
C ASN A 567 4.21 -35.13 29.52
N GLY A 568 2.90 -35.36 29.52
CA GLY A 568 2.17 -35.92 30.67
C GLY A 568 1.92 -34.96 31.82
N VAL A 569 2.32 -33.69 31.71
CA VAL A 569 2.08 -32.64 32.70
C VAL A 569 1.01 -31.68 32.19
N THR A 570 0.12 -31.28 33.08
CA THR A 570 -0.97 -30.34 32.81
C THR A 570 -0.57 -28.94 33.27
N TYR A 571 -0.67 -27.96 32.37
CA TYR A 571 -0.34 -26.55 32.61
C TYR A 571 -1.58 -25.68 32.37
N ASP A 572 -1.90 -24.82 33.33
CA ASP A 572 -3.02 -23.88 33.24
C ASP A 572 -2.52 -22.47 32.94
N PHE A 573 -2.84 -21.98 31.74
CA PHE A 573 -2.48 -20.65 31.28
C PHE A 573 -3.67 -19.70 31.38
N HIS A 574 -3.42 -18.47 31.82
CA HIS A 574 -4.38 -17.38 31.87
C HIS A 574 -3.91 -16.18 31.07
N ILE A 575 -2.98 -15.36 31.58
CA ILE A 575 -2.42 -14.22 30.83
C ILE A 575 -1.19 -14.62 30.02
N LEU A 576 -0.43 -15.61 30.48
CA LEU A 576 0.77 -16.06 29.79
C LEU A 576 0.37 -16.78 28.49
N PRO A 577 1.02 -16.48 27.35
CA PRO A 577 0.82 -17.24 26.14
C PRO A 577 1.25 -18.71 26.31
N SER A 578 0.49 -19.60 25.68
CA SER A 578 0.73 -21.05 25.64
C SER A 578 2.10 -21.46 25.10
N GLY A 579 2.70 -20.61 24.26
CA GLY A 579 4.01 -20.87 23.67
C GLY A 579 5.13 -21.03 24.69
N LEU A 580 4.91 -20.67 25.96
CA LEU A 580 5.88 -20.85 27.03
C LEU A 580 6.30 -22.31 27.22
N VAL A 581 5.40 -23.26 26.92
CA VAL A 581 5.66 -24.71 26.90
C VAL A 581 6.82 -25.07 25.94
N ASN A 582 6.97 -24.34 24.84
CA ASN A 582 8.13 -24.48 23.95
C ASN A 582 9.34 -23.70 24.52
N PRO A 583 10.45 -24.36 24.89
CA PRO A 583 11.63 -23.69 25.47
C PRO A 583 12.27 -22.65 24.56
N GLY A 584 12.12 -22.78 23.23
CA GLY A 584 12.69 -21.85 22.24
C GLY A 584 11.79 -20.65 21.92
N CYS A 585 10.59 -20.57 22.49
CA CYS A 585 9.62 -19.54 22.18
C CYS A 585 9.69 -18.37 23.17
N VAL A 586 9.65 -17.15 22.65
CA VAL A 586 9.51 -15.91 23.41
C VAL A 586 8.03 -15.54 23.51
N ASN A 587 7.58 -15.16 24.69
CA ASN A 587 6.18 -14.94 25.01
C ASN A 587 5.93 -13.46 25.29
N VAL A 588 4.95 -12.88 24.58
CA VAL A 588 4.67 -11.43 24.64
C VAL A 588 3.22 -11.17 25.03
N ILE A 589 3.00 -10.40 26.09
CA ILE A 589 1.71 -9.84 26.48
C ILE A 589 1.60 -8.43 25.90
N GLY A 590 0.70 -8.27 24.94
CA GLY A 590 0.58 -7.08 24.11
C GLY A 590 -0.10 -5.90 24.79
N SER A 591 0.03 -4.73 24.16
CA SER A 591 -0.52 -3.44 24.63
C SER A 591 -2.05 -3.39 24.69
N GLY A 592 -2.72 -4.28 23.96
CA GLY A 592 -4.16 -4.42 23.99
C GLY A 592 -4.66 -5.17 25.23
N CYS A 593 -3.79 -5.87 25.96
CA CYS A 593 -4.14 -6.59 27.19
C CYS A 593 -4.33 -5.67 28.40
N VAL A 594 -5.07 -6.18 29.37
CA VAL A 594 -5.15 -5.65 30.74
C VAL A 594 -4.57 -6.70 31.69
N VAL A 595 -3.60 -6.32 32.52
CA VAL A 595 -2.78 -7.28 33.28
C VAL A 595 -2.91 -7.01 34.77
N HIS A 596 -3.31 -8.03 35.52
CA HIS A 596 -3.26 -8.02 36.98
C HIS A 596 -1.92 -8.58 37.44
N VAL A 597 -1.01 -7.70 37.89
CA VAL A 597 0.38 -8.04 38.24
C VAL A 597 0.48 -9.17 39.30
N PRO A 598 -0.30 -9.17 40.39
CA PRO A 598 -0.27 -10.27 41.35
C PRO A 598 -0.68 -11.62 40.74
N SER A 599 -1.70 -11.65 39.88
CA SER A 599 -2.09 -12.89 39.19
C SER A 599 -1.05 -13.35 38.19
N PHE A 600 -0.36 -12.43 37.51
CA PHE A 600 0.75 -12.78 36.62
C PHE A 600 1.85 -13.54 37.37
N PHE A 601 2.28 -13.04 38.54
CA PHE A 601 3.29 -13.74 39.34
C PHE A 601 2.79 -15.05 39.97
N ALA A 602 1.51 -15.13 40.35
CA ALA A 602 0.92 -16.37 40.84
C ALA A 602 0.87 -17.45 39.76
N GLU A 603 0.49 -17.07 38.53
CA GLU A 603 0.50 -17.95 37.36
C GLU A 603 1.93 -18.41 37.04
N LEU A 604 2.88 -17.48 37.04
CA LEU A 604 4.31 -17.77 36.83
C LEU A 604 4.84 -18.83 37.81
N ALA A 605 4.62 -18.62 39.11
CA ALA A 605 5.06 -19.53 40.16
C ALA A 605 4.40 -20.91 40.06
N ALA A 606 3.13 -20.97 39.65
CA ALA A 606 2.43 -22.24 39.43
C ALA A 606 3.05 -23.03 38.28
N LEU A 607 3.39 -22.37 37.17
CA LEU A 607 4.04 -23.00 36.02
C LEU A 607 5.46 -23.48 36.35
N GLU A 608 6.24 -22.69 37.10
CA GLU A 608 7.59 -23.07 37.57
C GLU A 608 7.56 -24.29 38.49
N LYS A 609 6.56 -24.39 39.37
CA LYS A 609 6.36 -25.56 40.24
C LYS A 609 6.12 -26.85 39.44
N HIS A 610 5.56 -26.74 38.24
CA HIS A 610 5.38 -27.84 37.30
C HIS A 610 6.60 -28.06 36.38
N GLY A 611 7.73 -27.40 36.63
CA GLY A 611 9.00 -27.59 35.93
C GLY A 611 9.17 -26.73 34.68
N LEU A 612 8.28 -25.76 34.45
CA LEU A 612 8.35 -24.91 33.27
C LEU A 612 9.35 -23.77 33.50
N ARG A 613 10.39 -23.69 32.66
CA ARG A 613 11.39 -22.60 32.72
C ARG A 613 10.82 -21.29 32.18
N THR A 614 10.88 -20.22 32.95
CA THR A 614 10.24 -18.93 32.63
C THR A 614 11.24 -17.81 32.32
N ASP A 615 12.47 -17.92 32.84
CA ASP A 615 13.47 -16.86 32.82
C ASP A 615 13.87 -16.40 31.41
N GLY A 616 13.87 -15.08 31.20
CA GLY A 616 14.37 -14.44 29.98
C GLY A 616 13.50 -14.62 28.72
N ARG A 617 12.27 -15.16 28.86
CA ARG A 617 11.39 -15.50 27.72
C ARG A 617 9.99 -14.88 27.79
N ILE A 618 9.72 -14.03 28.78
CA ILE A 618 8.40 -13.44 28.99
C ILE A 618 8.54 -11.93 28.99
N TYR A 619 7.73 -11.28 28.16
CA TYR A 619 7.74 -9.84 28.00
C TYR A 619 6.31 -9.27 28.06
N ILE A 620 6.16 -8.15 28.73
CA ILE A 620 4.92 -7.39 28.89
C ILE A 620 5.14 -6.03 28.26
N SER A 621 4.20 -5.61 27.41
CA SER A 621 4.19 -4.27 26.84
C SER A 621 4.12 -3.21 27.93
N ASP A 622 5.02 -2.24 27.90
CA ASP A 622 4.97 -1.00 28.69
C ASP A 622 3.65 -0.22 28.54
N ARG A 623 2.92 -0.45 27.45
CA ARG A 623 1.63 0.19 27.15
C ARG A 623 0.41 -0.65 27.57
N ALA A 624 0.60 -1.89 28.03
CA ALA A 624 -0.49 -2.69 28.59
C ALA A 624 -1.08 -1.99 29.82
N HIS A 625 -2.40 -2.07 29.98
CA HIS A 625 -3.07 -1.47 31.13
C HIS A 625 -3.00 -2.38 32.34
N VAL A 626 -3.01 -1.78 33.53
CA VAL A 626 -2.92 -2.50 34.80
C VAL A 626 -4.32 -2.70 35.36
N VAL A 627 -4.66 -3.96 35.64
CA VAL A 627 -5.79 -4.28 36.48
C VAL A 627 -5.33 -4.13 37.93
N LEU A 628 -6.06 -3.34 38.70
CA LEU A 628 -5.80 -3.02 40.10
C LEU A 628 -6.79 -3.77 40.98
N ASP A 629 -6.49 -3.92 42.26
CA ASP A 629 -7.37 -4.56 43.23
C ASP A 629 -8.74 -3.83 43.28
N VAL A 630 -8.75 -2.48 43.17
CA VAL A 630 -9.99 -1.68 43.08
C VAL A 630 -10.84 -2.03 41.85
N HIS A 631 -10.23 -2.37 40.71
CA HIS A 631 -10.98 -2.77 39.52
C HIS A 631 -11.74 -4.08 39.75
N GLN A 632 -11.16 -5.04 40.50
CA GLN A 632 -11.81 -6.32 40.81
C GLN A 632 -13.01 -6.14 41.76
N LEU A 633 -12.86 -5.27 42.76
CA LEU A 633 -13.94 -4.93 43.68
C LEU A 633 -15.11 -4.27 42.93
N VAL A 634 -14.81 -3.30 42.08
CA VAL A 634 -15.81 -2.60 41.26
C VAL A 634 -16.54 -3.55 40.31
N ASP A 635 -15.82 -4.46 39.65
CA ASP A 635 -16.42 -5.49 38.77
C ASP A 635 -17.43 -6.36 39.54
N GLY A 636 -17.08 -6.73 40.77
CA GLY A 636 -18.00 -7.43 41.68
C GLY A 636 -19.24 -6.60 42.04
N LEU A 637 -19.07 -5.32 42.37
CA LEU A 637 -20.16 -4.41 42.75
C LEU A 637 -21.11 -4.12 41.56
N GLU A 638 -20.57 -3.88 40.37
CA GLU A 638 -21.37 -3.65 39.15
C GLU A 638 -22.26 -4.85 38.83
N GLU A 639 -21.76 -6.08 39.01
CA GLU A 639 -22.58 -7.29 38.84
C GLU A 639 -23.69 -7.42 39.90
N VAL A 640 -23.49 -6.92 41.13
CA VAL A 640 -24.55 -6.89 42.15
C VAL A 640 -25.61 -5.85 41.80
N GLU A 641 -25.21 -4.68 41.32
CA GLU A 641 -26.10 -3.59 40.91
C GLU A 641 -27.04 -4.00 39.76
N LEU A 642 -26.56 -4.84 38.84
CA LEU A 642 -27.34 -5.35 37.71
C LEU A 642 -28.47 -6.32 38.11
N GLY A 643 -28.45 -6.88 39.33
CA GLY A 643 -29.51 -7.76 39.83
C GLY A 643 -29.83 -8.92 38.88
N GLY A 644 -31.05 -8.94 38.32
CA GLY A 644 -31.51 -9.96 37.36
C GLY A 644 -30.93 -9.84 35.94
N GLY A 645 -30.28 -8.72 35.61
CA GLY A 645 -29.56 -8.48 34.34
C GLY A 645 -28.11 -8.96 34.35
N PHE A 646 -27.80 -9.95 35.19
CA PHE A 646 -26.46 -10.46 35.44
C PHE A 646 -25.75 -10.84 34.14
N ILE A 647 -24.63 -10.18 33.82
CA ILE A 647 -23.83 -10.49 32.63
C ILE A 647 -23.07 -11.80 32.84
N GLY A 648 -22.58 -12.04 34.06
CA GLY A 648 -21.75 -13.17 34.40
C GLY A 648 -20.27 -12.88 34.19
N THR A 649 -19.81 -11.71 34.63
CA THR A 649 -18.39 -11.37 34.56
C THR A 649 -17.55 -12.32 35.40
N THR A 650 -16.26 -12.38 35.09
CA THR A 650 -15.31 -13.21 35.87
C THR A 650 -14.91 -12.57 37.19
N ARG A 651 -15.38 -11.35 37.50
CA ARG A 651 -14.99 -10.54 38.67
C ARG A 651 -13.49 -10.34 38.80
N LYS A 652 -12.79 -10.32 37.66
CA LYS A 652 -11.34 -10.14 37.56
C LYS A 652 -10.95 -8.70 37.24
N GLY A 653 -11.90 -7.76 37.21
CA GLY A 653 -11.62 -6.34 36.98
C GLY A 653 -11.38 -5.97 35.53
N ILE A 654 -11.73 -6.86 34.58
CA ILE A 654 -11.46 -6.67 33.15
C ILE A 654 -12.27 -5.51 32.59
N GLY A 655 -13.59 -5.50 32.84
CA GLY A 655 -14.48 -4.43 32.38
C GLY A 655 -14.10 -3.06 32.94
N PRO A 656 -13.97 -2.91 34.26
CA PRO A 656 -13.52 -1.65 34.86
C PRO A 656 -12.16 -1.18 34.35
N ALA A 657 -11.19 -2.08 34.15
CA ALA A 657 -9.88 -1.72 33.59
C ALA A 657 -9.95 -1.22 32.14
N TYR A 658 -10.77 -1.84 31.29
CA TYR A 658 -11.01 -1.33 29.93
C TYR A 658 -11.81 -0.01 29.94
N SER A 659 -12.73 0.18 30.89
CA SER A 659 -13.44 1.44 31.07
C SER A 659 -12.49 2.59 31.47
N THR A 660 -11.56 2.35 32.38
CA THR A 660 -10.54 3.36 32.77
C THR A 660 -9.55 3.63 31.65
N LYS A 661 -9.21 2.62 30.83
CA LYS A 661 -8.49 2.80 29.57
C LYS A 661 -9.22 3.75 28.61
N MET A 662 -10.51 3.53 28.35
CA MET A 662 -11.29 4.35 27.41
C MET A 662 -11.56 5.76 27.93
N THR A 663 -11.76 5.92 29.23
CA THR A 663 -11.87 7.26 29.86
C THR A 663 -10.52 7.98 29.97
N ARG A 664 -9.41 7.30 29.66
CA ARG A 664 -8.02 7.80 29.75
C ARG A 664 -7.60 8.13 31.19
N SER A 665 -8.22 7.47 32.17
CA SER A 665 -7.94 7.62 33.60
C SER A 665 -7.14 6.45 34.18
N GLY A 666 -7.06 5.34 33.45
CA GLY A 666 -6.36 4.12 33.86
C GLY A 666 -4.84 4.24 33.92
N LEU A 667 -4.23 3.26 34.58
CA LEU A 667 -2.79 3.09 34.71
C LEU A 667 -2.26 2.08 33.68
N ARG A 668 -1.09 2.38 33.11
CA ARG A 668 -0.33 1.47 32.24
C ARG A 668 0.91 0.92 32.95
N MET A 669 1.51 -0.12 32.38
CA MET A 669 2.74 -0.72 32.91
C MET A 669 3.86 0.31 33.08
N CYS A 670 4.03 1.23 32.13
CA CYS A 670 5.03 2.30 32.25
C CYS A 670 4.79 3.25 33.43
N ASP A 671 3.52 3.50 33.78
CA ASP A 671 3.18 4.38 34.91
C ASP A 671 3.53 3.73 36.25
N LEU A 672 3.69 2.40 36.31
CA LEU A 672 4.06 1.70 37.55
C LEU A 672 5.47 2.07 38.02
N PHE A 673 6.38 2.46 37.13
CA PHE A 673 7.78 2.73 37.48
C PHE A 673 8.03 4.18 37.92
N ASP A 674 7.04 5.06 37.77
CA ASP A 674 7.03 6.41 38.35
C ASP A 674 6.15 6.39 39.60
N GLU A 675 6.78 6.39 40.78
CA GLU A 675 6.07 6.21 42.04
C GLU A 675 5.01 7.30 42.28
N ALA A 676 5.38 8.55 41.97
CA ALA A 676 4.53 9.71 42.19
C ALA A 676 3.32 9.69 41.25
N VAL A 677 3.53 9.35 39.98
CA VAL A 677 2.45 9.23 38.99
C VAL A 677 1.50 8.08 39.35
N PHE A 678 2.04 6.92 39.73
CA PHE A 678 1.22 5.78 40.15
C PHE A 678 0.34 6.14 41.34
N GLU A 679 0.92 6.68 42.41
CA GLU A 679 0.20 7.03 43.62
C GLU A 679 -0.89 8.08 43.33
N GLN A 680 -0.55 9.15 42.61
CA GLN A 680 -1.49 10.20 42.26
C GLN A 680 -2.68 9.65 41.46
N LYS A 681 -2.43 8.84 40.43
CA LYS A 681 -3.48 8.26 39.59
C LYS A 681 -4.33 7.24 40.35
N LEU A 682 -3.72 6.38 41.16
CA LEU A 682 -4.44 5.38 41.95
C LEU A 682 -5.38 6.03 42.97
N ARG A 683 -4.89 7.02 43.72
CA ARG A 683 -5.73 7.76 44.69
C ARG A 683 -6.88 8.49 44.00
N ARG A 684 -6.62 9.11 42.84
CA ARG A 684 -7.67 9.77 42.05
C ARG A 684 -8.73 8.76 41.57
N LEU A 685 -8.29 7.59 41.12
CA LEU A 685 -9.19 6.52 40.67
C LEU A 685 -10.04 5.98 41.82
N ALA A 686 -9.40 5.70 42.97
CA ALA A 686 -10.07 5.26 44.19
C ALA A 686 -11.12 6.27 44.65
N LEU A 687 -10.78 7.56 44.68
CA LEU A 687 -11.73 8.64 44.99
C LEU A 687 -12.91 8.69 44.01
N GLY A 688 -12.64 8.49 42.72
CA GLY A 688 -13.67 8.43 41.69
C GLY A 688 -14.67 7.29 41.92
N TYR A 689 -14.17 6.09 42.21
CA TYR A 689 -15.02 4.95 42.53
C TYR A 689 -15.72 5.08 43.88
N GLN A 690 -15.07 5.67 44.90
CA GLN A 690 -15.70 5.99 46.18
C GLN A 690 -16.89 6.94 46.00
N LYS A 691 -16.78 7.94 45.12
CA LYS A 691 -17.91 8.82 44.78
C LYS A 691 -19.05 8.09 44.08
N ARG A 692 -18.77 7.03 43.32
CA ARG A 692 -19.79 6.26 42.59
C ARG A 692 -20.49 5.24 43.49
N PHE A 693 -19.74 4.49 44.28
CA PHE A 693 -20.26 3.36 45.07
C PHE A 693 -20.44 3.67 46.56
N GLY A 694 -19.97 4.83 47.04
CA GLY A 694 -20.05 5.21 48.44
C GLY A 694 -19.42 4.16 49.35
N ASP A 695 -20.05 3.92 50.50
CA ASP A 695 -19.57 3.00 51.54
C ASP A 695 -19.58 1.51 51.14
N LEU A 696 -20.18 1.17 49.99
CA LEU A 696 -20.12 -0.18 49.43
C LEU A 696 -18.71 -0.55 48.96
N LEU A 697 -17.92 0.45 48.52
CA LEU A 697 -16.53 0.23 48.14
C LEU A 697 -15.64 0.25 49.39
N LYS A 698 -15.17 -0.93 49.79
CA LYS A 698 -14.17 -1.09 50.85
C LYS A 698 -12.79 -1.25 50.22
N TYR A 699 -12.08 -0.15 50.03
CA TYR A 699 -10.78 -0.14 49.39
C TYR A 699 -9.86 0.92 49.99
N ASP A 700 -8.65 0.53 50.37
CA ASP A 700 -7.60 1.42 50.86
C ASP A 700 -6.47 1.50 49.82
N PRO A 701 -6.24 2.66 49.16
CA PRO A 701 -5.18 2.81 48.17
C PRO A 701 -3.78 2.63 48.77
N ASP A 702 -3.57 2.92 50.07
CA ASP A 702 -2.26 2.82 50.70
C ASP A 702 -1.74 1.38 50.77
N VAL A 703 -2.64 0.40 50.93
CA VAL A 703 -2.31 -1.03 50.91
C VAL A 703 -1.79 -1.44 49.53
N GLU A 704 -2.45 -1.03 48.46
CA GLU A 704 -2.03 -1.38 47.11
C GLU A 704 -0.75 -0.61 46.70
N ILE A 705 -0.57 0.63 47.14
CA ILE A 705 0.69 1.38 46.97
C ILE A 705 1.85 0.64 47.63
N ALA A 706 1.70 0.20 48.88
CA ALA A 706 2.73 -0.56 49.59
C ALA A 706 3.07 -1.88 48.87
N LYS A 707 2.06 -2.57 48.33
CA LYS A 707 2.24 -3.80 47.55
C LYS A 707 3.05 -3.54 46.27
N PHE A 708 2.76 -2.47 45.54
CA PHE A 708 3.50 -2.14 44.31
C PHE A 708 4.92 -1.63 44.55
N LYS A 709 5.23 -1.04 45.71
CA LYS A 709 6.63 -0.74 46.09
C LYS A 709 7.54 -1.97 46.01
N LEU A 710 7.03 -3.14 46.40
CA LEU A 710 7.78 -4.41 46.35
C LEU A 710 7.71 -5.10 44.98
N LEU A 711 6.57 -4.98 44.28
CA LEU A 711 6.36 -5.69 43.01
C LEU A 711 7.06 -5.03 41.82
N ARG A 712 7.29 -3.71 41.84
CA ARG A 712 7.91 -2.97 40.73
C ARG A 712 9.29 -3.49 40.36
N GLU A 713 10.16 -3.70 41.34
CA GLU A 713 11.51 -4.22 41.10
C GLU A 713 11.48 -5.61 40.47
N LYS A 714 10.58 -6.47 40.96
CA LYS A 714 10.38 -7.82 40.40
C LYS A 714 9.77 -7.80 39.00
N LEU A 715 8.93 -6.80 38.71
CA LEU A 715 8.23 -6.66 37.44
C LEU A 715 9.12 -6.06 36.34
N ALA A 716 10.08 -5.21 36.71
CA ALA A 716 10.94 -4.48 35.77
C ALA A 716 11.57 -5.37 34.66
N PRO A 717 12.10 -6.58 34.93
CA PRO A 717 12.72 -7.41 33.91
C PRO A 717 11.74 -7.90 32.83
N TYR A 718 10.44 -7.92 33.12
CA TYR A 718 9.41 -8.38 32.20
C TYR A 718 8.88 -7.26 31.32
N VAL A 719 8.98 -5.98 31.73
CA VAL A 719 8.35 -4.88 31.00
C VAL A 719 9.29 -4.33 29.93
N VAL A 720 8.79 -4.24 28.69
CA VAL A 720 9.56 -3.78 27.53
C VAL A 720 8.74 -2.87 26.63
N ASP A 721 9.42 -2.03 25.86
CA ASP A 721 8.76 -1.39 24.72
C ASP A 721 8.48 -2.46 23.64
N GLN A 722 7.20 -2.80 23.50
CA GLN A 722 6.74 -3.80 22.54
C GLN A 722 7.02 -3.40 21.09
N ILE A 723 7.02 -2.10 20.76
CA ILE A 723 7.11 -1.64 19.38
C ILE A 723 8.47 -1.99 18.76
N PRO A 724 9.62 -1.65 19.37
CA PRO A 724 10.92 -2.13 18.93
C PRO A 724 11.07 -3.65 18.98
N LEU A 725 10.49 -4.34 19.97
CA LEU A 725 10.57 -5.80 20.08
C LEU A 725 9.95 -6.48 18.84
N LEU A 726 8.72 -6.10 18.49
CA LEU A 726 8.04 -6.67 17.33
C LEU A 726 8.61 -6.17 16.00
N ALA A 727 9.17 -4.95 15.96
CA ALA A 727 9.93 -4.47 14.81
C ALA A 727 11.21 -5.30 14.58
N SER A 728 11.95 -5.63 15.65
CA SER A 728 13.13 -6.51 15.55
C SER A 728 12.75 -7.92 15.13
N ALA A 729 11.66 -8.47 15.67
CA ALA A 729 11.14 -9.77 15.24
C ALA A 729 10.77 -9.77 13.74
N LYS A 730 10.23 -8.65 13.23
CA LYS A 730 9.95 -8.44 11.81
C LYS A 730 11.20 -8.44 10.95
N GLU A 731 12.22 -7.69 11.35
CA GLU A 731 13.49 -7.61 10.63
C GLU A 731 14.18 -8.97 10.55
N LYS A 732 14.08 -9.76 11.60
CA LYS A 732 14.61 -11.13 11.68
C LYS A 732 13.73 -12.18 11.00
N ASN A 733 12.59 -11.79 10.42
CA ASN A 733 11.63 -12.69 9.79
C ASN A 733 11.17 -13.84 10.73
N ALA A 734 10.99 -13.53 12.01
CA ALA A 734 10.49 -14.48 12.99
C ALA A 734 9.05 -14.92 12.65
N LYS A 735 8.76 -16.21 12.81
CA LYS A 735 7.40 -16.76 12.83
C LYS A 735 6.74 -16.35 14.15
N ILE A 736 5.61 -15.66 14.03
CA ILE A 736 4.85 -15.17 15.17
C ILE A 736 3.51 -15.90 15.19
N LEU A 737 3.20 -16.52 16.32
CA LEU A 737 1.88 -17.04 16.64
C LEU A 737 1.16 -16.02 17.52
N VAL A 738 -0.06 -15.64 17.14
CA VAL A 738 -0.94 -14.85 18.00
C VAL A 738 -2.05 -15.73 18.55
N GLU A 739 -2.10 -15.84 19.87
CA GLU A 739 -3.15 -16.53 20.59
C GLU A 739 -4.28 -15.54 20.93
N GLY A 740 -5.46 -15.76 20.37
CA GLY A 740 -6.66 -14.98 20.69
C GLY A 740 -7.22 -15.37 22.05
N ALA A 741 -7.51 -14.37 22.88
CA ALA A 741 -8.28 -14.56 24.12
C ALA A 741 -9.78 -14.59 23.82
N ASN A 742 -10.55 -15.36 24.61
CA ASN A 742 -12.00 -15.51 24.45
C ASN A 742 -12.37 -15.95 23.02
N ALA A 743 -13.45 -15.43 22.45
CA ALA A 743 -13.91 -15.77 21.10
C ALA A 743 -14.78 -14.64 20.54
N LEU A 744 -15.05 -14.67 19.24
CA LEU A 744 -15.73 -13.56 18.58
C LEU A 744 -17.14 -13.29 19.12
N MET A 745 -17.91 -14.29 19.52
CA MET A 745 -19.25 -14.02 20.04
C MET A 745 -19.25 -13.38 21.44
N LEU A 746 -18.07 -13.21 22.02
CA LEU A 746 -17.79 -12.42 23.21
C LEU A 746 -17.08 -11.09 22.88
N ASP A 747 -16.88 -10.74 21.61
CA ASP A 747 -16.32 -9.46 21.19
C ASP A 747 -17.22 -8.30 21.62
N ILE A 748 -16.63 -7.20 22.08
CA ILE A 748 -17.38 -6.02 22.56
C ILE A 748 -18.27 -5.40 21.48
N ASP A 749 -17.87 -5.47 20.21
CA ASP A 749 -18.61 -4.88 19.08
C ASP A 749 -19.44 -5.92 18.31
N TYR A 750 -18.89 -7.12 18.11
CA TYR A 750 -19.48 -8.13 17.21
C TYR A 750 -20.12 -9.32 17.90
N GLY A 751 -20.00 -9.41 19.23
CA GLY A 751 -20.59 -10.47 20.03
C GLY A 751 -22.04 -10.22 20.42
N THR A 752 -22.57 -11.05 21.32
CA THR A 752 -23.94 -10.89 21.84
C THR A 752 -24.04 -9.82 22.92
N TYR A 753 -23.79 -8.55 22.56
CA TYR A 753 -23.85 -7.43 23.50
C TYR A 753 -25.23 -7.35 24.20
N PRO A 754 -25.29 -7.09 25.52
CA PRO A 754 -24.19 -6.75 26.44
C PRO A 754 -23.45 -7.95 27.05
N TYR A 755 -23.80 -9.19 26.69
CA TYR A 755 -23.23 -10.42 27.24
C TYR A 755 -21.90 -10.80 26.58
N VAL A 756 -20.92 -9.91 26.70
CA VAL A 756 -19.63 -9.95 25.99
C VAL A 756 -18.49 -9.58 26.95
N THR A 757 -17.24 -9.77 26.52
CA THR A 757 -16.08 -9.18 27.21
C THR A 757 -15.89 -7.73 26.76
N SER A 758 -15.07 -6.96 27.49
CA SER A 758 -14.80 -5.55 27.19
C SER A 758 -13.62 -5.34 26.23
N SER A 759 -13.22 -6.39 25.49
CA SER A 759 -12.14 -6.36 24.51
C SER A 759 -12.62 -6.77 23.12
N ASN A 760 -11.93 -6.28 22.10
CA ASN A 760 -12.08 -6.80 20.74
C ASN A 760 -11.35 -8.14 20.65
N THR A 761 -12.08 -9.24 20.56
CA THR A 761 -11.56 -10.61 20.55
C THR A 761 -11.19 -11.09 19.15
N GLY A 762 -11.70 -10.42 18.11
CA GLY A 762 -11.42 -10.73 16.71
C GLY A 762 -10.07 -10.20 16.17
N LEU A 763 -9.91 -10.28 14.85
CA LEU A 763 -8.69 -9.92 14.11
C LEU A 763 -8.31 -8.44 14.29
N GLY A 764 -9.30 -7.54 14.42
CA GLY A 764 -9.07 -6.12 14.70
C GLY A 764 -8.37 -5.89 16.03
N GLY A 765 -8.71 -6.68 17.07
CA GLY A 765 -8.05 -6.65 18.37
C GLY A 765 -6.59 -7.13 18.30
N VAL A 766 -6.30 -8.09 17.42
CA VAL A 766 -4.93 -8.58 17.18
C VAL A 766 -4.06 -7.49 16.57
N ILE A 767 -4.56 -6.82 15.52
CA ILE A 767 -3.86 -5.75 14.82
C ILE A 767 -3.56 -4.60 15.78
N THR A 768 -4.56 -4.15 16.54
CA THR A 768 -4.43 -3.01 17.45
C THR A 768 -3.56 -3.33 18.67
N GLY A 769 -3.76 -4.50 19.30
CA GLY A 769 -3.04 -4.88 20.51
C GLY A 769 -1.56 -5.17 20.30
N LEU A 770 -1.19 -5.68 19.13
CA LEU A 770 0.20 -6.01 18.78
C LEU A 770 0.87 -5.01 17.84
N SER A 771 0.16 -3.99 17.35
CA SER A 771 0.68 -3.07 16.32
C SER A 771 1.20 -3.80 15.07
N LEU A 772 0.55 -4.90 14.71
CA LEU A 772 0.90 -5.71 13.54
C LEU A 772 0.32 -5.08 12.27
N GLY A 773 1.08 -5.13 11.18
CA GLY A 773 0.52 -4.74 9.88
C GLY A 773 -0.39 -5.84 9.36
N TRP A 774 -1.62 -5.53 8.95
CA TRP A 774 -2.56 -6.53 8.42
C TRP A 774 -1.96 -7.41 7.28
N ARG A 775 -0.99 -6.89 6.52
CA ARG A 775 -0.28 -7.61 5.45
C ARG A 775 0.70 -8.70 5.93
N SER A 776 1.12 -8.68 7.20
CA SER A 776 1.99 -9.73 7.76
C SER A 776 1.21 -10.93 8.26
N ILE A 777 -0.12 -10.81 8.38
CA ILE A 777 -1.00 -11.91 8.74
C ILE A 777 -1.15 -12.81 7.51
N ARG A 778 -0.72 -14.06 7.65
CA ARG A 778 -0.71 -15.06 6.58
C ARG A 778 -1.82 -16.07 6.74
N GLU A 779 -2.14 -16.40 7.98
CA GLU A 779 -3.13 -17.39 8.32
C GLU A 779 -3.97 -16.88 9.49
N VAL A 780 -5.29 -16.89 9.34
CA VAL A 780 -6.25 -16.61 10.41
C VAL A 780 -7.09 -17.86 10.60
N ILE A 781 -6.89 -18.52 11.73
CA ILE A 781 -7.46 -19.84 12.00
C ILE A 781 -8.64 -19.66 12.95
N GLY A 782 -9.84 -19.96 12.45
CA GLY A 782 -11.05 -20.02 13.26
C GLY A 782 -11.15 -21.36 13.97
N VAL A 783 -11.08 -21.37 15.29
CA VAL A 783 -11.30 -22.57 16.10
C VAL A 783 -12.78 -22.71 16.38
N VAL A 784 -13.37 -23.76 15.79
CA VAL A 784 -14.80 -24.09 15.84
C VAL A 784 -14.92 -25.41 16.58
N LYS A 785 -15.71 -25.47 17.64
CA LYS A 785 -16.06 -26.73 18.27
C LYS A 785 -17.18 -27.41 17.48
N ALA A 786 -17.17 -28.74 17.40
CA ALA A 786 -18.17 -29.52 16.65
C ALA A 786 -19.61 -29.38 17.19
N TYR A 787 -19.78 -28.71 18.33
CA TYR A 787 -21.04 -28.29 18.93
C TYR A 787 -20.82 -26.93 19.60
N THR A 788 -21.88 -26.27 20.06
CA THR A 788 -21.76 -24.92 20.64
C THR A 788 -21.83 -24.99 22.17
N THR A 789 -21.04 -24.15 22.84
CA THR A 789 -21.17 -23.94 24.29
C THR A 789 -21.12 -22.46 24.62
N ARG A 790 -21.73 -22.10 25.75
CA ARG A 790 -21.70 -20.74 26.29
C ARG A 790 -21.55 -20.77 27.81
N VAL A 791 -20.78 -19.83 28.33
CA VAL A 791 -20.68 -19.55 29.78
C VAL A 791 -21.35 -18.21 30.06
N GLY A 792 -22.16 -18.16 31.11
CA GLY A 792 -22.89 -16.95 31.50
C GLY A 792 -24.26 -16.80 30.82
N SER A 793 -24.90 -15.68 31.12
CA SER A 793 -26.25 -15.33 30.68
C SER A 793 -26.29 -14.97 29.18
N GLY A 794 -27.50 -14.75 28.66
CA GLY A 794 -27.77 -14.24 27.32
C GLY A 794 -28.27 -15.29 26.31
N PRO A 795 -28.74 -14.87 25.13
CA PRO A 795 -29.43 -15.76 24.19
C PRO A 795 -28.53 -16.86 23.61
N PHE A 796 -29.06 -18.07 23.48
CA PHE A 796 -28.33 -19.19 22.89
C PHE A 796 -29.29 -19.98 22.00
N PRO A 797 -29.40 -19.63 20.70
CA PRO A 797 -30.43 -20.18 19.81
C PRO A 797 -30.44 -21.70 19.71
N THR A 798 -29.26 -22.33 19.75
CA THR A 798 -29.09 -23.78 19.61
C THR A 798 -28.99 -24.53 20.93
N GLU A 799 -29.29 -23.88 22.06
CA GLU A 799 -29.22 -24.50 23.38
C GLU A 799 -30.14 -25.71 23.53
N LEU A 800 -29.64 -26.72 24.22
CA LEU A 800 -30.35 -27.95 24.53
C LEU A 800 -30.56 -28.06 26.03
N LEU A 801 -31.82 -27.93 26.46
CA LEU A 801 -32.26 -28.09 27.86
C LEU A 801 -32.82 -29.50 28.12
N ASN A 802 -32.24 -30.50 27.47
CA ASN A 802 -32.68 -31.89 27.52
C ASN A 802 -31.48 -32.84 27.67
N GLU A 803 -31.75 -34.15 27.72
CA GLU A 803 -30.73 -35.19 27.92
C GLU A 803 -29.58 -35.14 26.90
N THR A 804 -29.85 -34.72 25.66
CA THR A 804 -28.83 -34.51 24.62
C THR A 804 -27.84 -33.43 25.03
N GLY A 805 -28.33 -32.30 25.58
CA GLY A 805 -27.50 -31.22 26.11
C GLY A 805 -26.65 -31.66 27.30
N ASP A 806 -27.24 -32.40 28.23
CA ASP A 806 -26.53 -32.98 29.38
C ASP A 806 -25.45 -33.98 28.95
N ARG A 807 -25.74 -34.78 27.92
CA ARG A 807 -24.79 -35.73 27.34
C ARG A 807 -23.59 -35.02 26.69
N LEU A 808 -23.83 -33.96 25.90
CA LEU A 808 -22.75 -33.12 25.35
C LEU A 808 -21.90 -32.50 26.46
N GLN A 809 -22.55 -32.01 27.53
CA GLN A 809 -21.86 -31.42 28.68
C GLN A 809 -20.97 -32.45 29.40
N SER A 810 -21.49 -33.65 29.63
CA SER A 810 -20.80 -34.74 30.32
C SER A 810 -19.60 -35.27 29.52
N ILE A 811 -19.82 -35.67 28.25
CA ILE A 811 -18.77 -36.25 27.40
C ILE A 811 -17.69 -35.20 27.09
N GLY A 812 -18.12 -33.97 26.79
CA GLY A 812 -17.21 -32.87 26.46
C GLY A 812 -16.48 -32.25 27.66
N HIS A 813 -16.75 -32.72 28.89
CA HIS A 813 -16.28 -32.13 30.15
C HIS A 813 -16.47 -30.61 30.20
N GLU A 814 -17.68 -30.15 29.88
CA GLU A 814 -17.98 -28.73 29.72
C GLU A 814 -18.24 -28.04 31.05
N VAL A 815 -17.17 -27.88 31.83
CA VAL A 815 -17.11 -27.17 33.11
C VAL A 815 -15.95 -26.18 33.08
N GLY A 816 -16.19 -24.97 33.58
CA GLY A 816 -15.16 -23.91 33.62
C GLY A 816 -14.03 -24.24 34.59
N VAL A 817 -12.78 -24.18 34.13
CA VAL A 817 -11.59 -24.52 34.94
C VAL A 817 -11.38 -23.53 36.10
N THR A 818 -11.62 -22.23 35.86
CA THR A 818 -11.46 -21.20 36.91
C THR A 818 -12.67 -21.11 37.83
N THR A 819 -13.88 -21.22 37.30
CA THR A 819 -15.13 -20.90 38.03
C THR A 819 -15.87 -22.12 38.55
N GLY A 820 -15.56 -23.32 38.05
CA GLY A 820 -16.31 -24.55 38.31
C GLY A 820 -17.73 -24.55 37.72
N ARG A 821 -18.14 -23.52 36.98
CA ARG A 821 -19.50 -23.41 36.44
C ARG A 821 -19.69 -24.34 35.25
N LYS A 822 -20.80 -25.10 35.25
CA LYS A 822 -21.27 -25.86 34.10
C LYS A 822 -21.53 -24.93 32.92
N ARG A 823 -21.08 -25.32 31.72
CA ARG A 823 -21.35 -24.56 30.49
C ARG A 823 -22.70 -25.01 29.91
N ARG A 824 -23.42 -24.07 29.32
CA ARG A 824 -24.62 -24.35 28.51
C ARG A 824 -24.16 -25.01 27.21
N CYS A 825 -24.88 -26.03 26.75
CA CYS A 825 -24.51 -26.84 25.58
C CYS A 825 -25.63 -26.84 24.54
N GLY A 826 -25.24 -26.87 23.27
CA GLY A 826 -26.17 -26.81 22.15
C GLY A 826 -25.57 -27.37 20.87
N TRP A 827 -26.39 -27.55 19.86
CA TRP A 827 -25.95 -28.00 18.54
C TRP A 827 -24.98 -27.01 17.87
N LEU A 828 -24.28 -27.46 16.83
CA LEU A 828 -23.43 -26.57 16.04
C LEU A 828 -24.29 -25.51 15.35
N ASP A 829 -23.85 -24.26 15.48
CA ASP A 829 -24.52 -23.12 14.87
C ASP A 829 -23.69 -22.52 13.72
N LEU A 830 -24.07 -22.80 12.48
CA LEU A 830 -23.35 -22.28 11.32
C LEU A 830 -23.71 -20.85 10.98
N VAL A 831 -24.84 -20.31 11.46
CA VAL A 831 -25.14 -18.88 11.35
C VAL A 831 -24.13 -18.08 12.15
N VAL A 832 -23.82 -18.55 13.36
CA VAL A 832 -22.77 -17.99 14.23
C VAL A 832 -21.39 -18.10 13.59
N VAL A 833 -21.01 -19.29 13.11
CA VAL A 833 -19.67 -19.49 12.50
C VAL A 833 -19.53 -18.65 11.21
N LYS A 834 -20.60 -18.47 10.44
CA LYS A 834 -20.60 -17.65 9.23
C LYS A 834 -20.50 -16.15 9.54
N HIS A 835 -21.24 -15.66 10.53
CA HIS A 835 -21.06 -14.31 11.08
C HIS A 835 -19.61 -14.12 11.53
N SER A 836 -19.07 -15.14 12.21
CA SER A 836 -17.73 -15.10 12.73
C SER A 836 -16.64 -15.04 11.66
N HIS A 837 -16.83 -15.81 10.59
CA HIS A 837 -15.99 -15.74 9.40
C HIS A 837 -16.10 -14.37 8.72
N ALA A 838 -17.28 -13.77 8.62
CA ALA A 838 -17.45 -12.45 8.00
C ALA A 838 -16.68 -11.34 8.74
N CYS A 839 -16.55 -11.43 10.07
CA CYS A 839 -15.78 -10.47 10.86
C CYS A 839 -14.26 -10.71 10.82
N ASN A 840 -13.83 -11.96 10.80
CA ASN A 840 -12.41 -12.33 10.99
C ASN A 840 -11.68 -12.80 9.73
N ASP A 841 -12.41 -13.07 8.64
CA ASP A 841 -11.87 -13.55 7.35
C ASP A 841 -10.96 -14.78 7.52
N TYR A 842 -11.49 -15.83 8.16
CA TYR A 842 -10.75 -17.07 8.40
C TYR A 842 -10.20 -17.68 7.11
N THR A 843 -8.90 -17.97 7.09
CA THR A 843 -8.23 -18.67 5.99
C THR A 843 -8.30 -20.19 6.16
N ALA A 844 -8.49 -20.67 7.38
CA ALA A 844 -8.63 -22.08 7.71
C ALA A 844 -9.47 -22.25 8.99
N ILE A 845 -10.10 -23.43 9.12
CA ILE A 845 -10.82 -23.83 10.33
C ILE A 845 -10.06 -24.94 11.05
N ASN A 846 -10.05 -24.87 12.38
CA ASN A 846 -9.74 -25.99 13.26
C ASN A 846 -11.03 -26.47 13.93
N LEU A 847 -11.51 -27.64 13.53
CA LEU A 847 -12.72 -28.26 14.08
C LEU A 847 -12.35 -29.14 15.27
N THR A 848 -12.77 -28.78 16.47
CA THR A 848 -12.37 -29.47 17.70
C THR A 848 -13.49 -30.30 18.31
N LYS A 849 -13.10 -31.28 19.14
CA LYS A 849 -14.00 -32.16 19.89
C LYS A 849 -15.00 -32.91 19.00
N LEU A 850 -14.54 -33.39 17.85
CA LEU A 850 -15.37 -34.21 16.96
C LEU A 850 -15.74 -35.54 17.63
N ASP A 851 -14.83 -36.08 18.44
CA ASP A 851 -14.99 -37.30 19.25
C ASP A 851 -16.19 -37.27 20.21
N VAL A 852 -16.60 -36.08 20.66
CA VAL A 852 -17.77 -35.94 21.54
C VAL A 852 -19.07 -36.34 20.84
N LEU A 853 -19.09 -36.34 19.50
CA LEU A 853 -20.25 -36.69 18.69
C LEU A 853 -20.29 -38.18 18.27
N ASP A 854 -19.33 -39.00 18.70
CA ASP A 854 -19.13 -40.38 18.23
C ASP A 854 -20.37 -41.28 18.39
N ASP A 855 -21.11 -41.12 19.49
CA ASP A 855 -22.18 -42.04 19.88
C ASP A 855 -23.61 -41.50 19.64
N PHE A 856 -23.76 -40.48 18.80
CA PHE A 856 -25.06 -39.93 18.41
C PHE A 856 -25.63 -40.63 17.16
N ASP A 857 -26.95 -40.81 17.11
CA ASP A 857 -27.65 -41.38 15.94
C ASP A 857 -27.86 -40.33 14.84
N GLU A 858 -28.23 -39.12 15.26
CA GLU A 858 -28.46 -37.98 14.40
C GLU A 858 -27.82 -36.73 15.01
N LEU A 859 -27.30 -35.86 14.14
CA LEU A 859 -26.68 -34.60 14.49
C LEU A 859 -27.47 -33.48 13.84
N LYS A 860 -27.87 -32.48 14.63
CA LYS A 860 -28.51 -31.28 14.10
C LYS A 860 -27.49 -30.15 13.97
N VAL A 861 -27.61 -29.37 12.91
CA VAL A 861 -26.76 -28.20 12.63
C VAL A 861 -27.65 -27.05 12.22
N ALA A 862 -27.55 -25.90 12.89
CA ALA A 862 -28.35 -24.74 12.55
C ALA A 862 -27.82 -24.07 11.28
N THR A 863 -28.71 -23.79 10.33
CA THR A 863 -28.36 -23.27 9.00
C THR A 863 -28.97 -21.90 8.69
N SER A 864 -30.08 -21.57 9.33
CA SER A 864 -30.69 -20.24 9.26
C SER A 864 -31.53 -19.95 10.49
N TYR A 865 -31.83 -18.66 10.68
CA TYR A 865 -32.77 -18.18 11.67
C TYR A 865 -33.99 -17.61 10.97
N SER A 866 -35.17 -17.84 11.54
CA SER A 866 -36.40 -17.13 11.19
C SER A 866 -36.93 -16.35 12.38
N LEU A 867 -37.58 -15.22 12.11
CA LEU A 867 -38.30 -14.43 13.10
C LEU A 867 -39.67 -14.12 12.53
N ASN A 868 -40.74 -14.50 13.24
CA ASN A 868 -42.14 -14.33 12.78
C ASN A 868 -42.37 -14.90 11.37
N GLY A 869 -41.82 -16.08 11.09
CA GLY A 869 -41.92 -16.75 9.79
C GLY A 869 -41.05 -16.17 8.66
N GLN A 870 -40.30 -15.09 8.90
CA GLN A 870 -39.35 -14.53 7.92
C GLN A 870 -37.92 -14.96 8.19
N GLN A 871 -37.24 -15.49 7.18
CA GLN A 871 -35.83 -15.87 7.29
C GLN A 871 -34.94 -14.63 7.39
N LEU A 872 -34.04 -14.61 8.37
CA LEU A 872 -33.06 -13.55 8.57
C LEU A 872 -31.84 -13.75 7.65
N GLU A 873 -31.27 -12.65 7.18
CA GLU A 873 -30.09 -12.66 6.30
C GLU A 873 -28.81 -13.09 7.06
N GLY A 874 -28.72 -12.77 8.35
CA GLY A 874 -27.55 -13.03 9.17
C GLY A 874 -27.84 -13.00 10.67
N PHE A 875 -26.78 -12.88 11.46
CA PHE A 875 -26.87 -12.89 12.92
C PHE A 875 -27.48 -11.57 13.44
N PRO A 876 -28.56 -11.61 14.24
CA PRO A 876 -29.16 -10.40 14.84
C PRO A 876 -28.22 -9.71 15.84
N SER A 877 -28.12 -8.39 15.76
CA SER A 877 -27.37 -7.59 16.75
C SER A 877 -28.15 -7.35 18.05
N ASN A 878 -29.47 -7.37 18.01
CA ASN A 878 -30.32 -7.16 19.18
C ASN A 878 -30.52 -8.50 19.94
N PRO A 879 -30.11 -8.59 21.24
CA PRO A 879 -30.25 -9.82 22.01
C PRO A 879 -31.71 -10.25 22.22
N ASP A 880 -32.66 -9.33 22.28
CA ASP A 880 -34.09 -9.65 22.45
C ASP A 880 -34.66 -10.31 21.20
N LEU A 881 -34.23 -9.85 20.02
CA LEU A 881 -34.59 -10.48 18.75
C LEU A 881 -33.90 -11.85 18.63
N LEU A 882 -32.64 -11.94 19.03
CA LEU A 882 -31.88 -13.19 19.04
C LEU A 882 -32.51 -14.24 19.98
N ALA A 883 -33.12 -13.82 21.10
CA ALA A 883 -33.81 -14.74 22.01
C ALA A 883 -35.12 -15.31 21.42
N GLN A 884 -35.68 -14.65 20.41
CA GLN A 884 -36.95 -15.00 19.78
C GLN A 884 -36.78 -15.74 18.45
N VAL A 885 -35.56 -15.96 17.97
CA VAL A 885 -35.37 -16.63 16.68
C VAL A 885 -35.78 -18.09 16.74
N GLU A 886 -36.46 -18.51 15.68
CA GLU A 886 -36.71 -19.91 15.38
C GLU A 886 -35.53 -20.45 14.58
N VAL A 887 -34.90 -21.51 15.08
CA VAL A 887 -33.72 -22.08 14.45
C VAL A 887 -34.13 -23.16 13.44
N GLN A 888 -33.65 -23.03 12.21
CA GLN A 888 -33.80 -24.04 11.17
C GLN A 888 -32.58 -24.98 11.19
N TYR A 889 -32.84 -26.28 11.31
CA TYR A 889 -31.80 -27.30 11.42
C TYR A 889 -31.73 -28.16 10.16
N ALA A 890 -30.50 -28.45 9.72
CA ALA A 890 -30.22 -29.63 8.93
C ALA A 890 -29.91 -30.81 9.85
N THR A 891 -30.47 -31.97 9.53
CA THR A 891 -30.21 -33.23 10.26
C THR A 891 -29.26 -34.07 9.42
N LEU A 892 -28.15 -34.47 10.04
CA LEU A 892 -27.10 -35.30 9.45
C LEU A 892 -27.02 -36.63 10.22
N PRO A 893 -26.72 -37.76 9.56
CA PRO A 893 -26.54 -39.03 10.25
C PRO A 893 -25.28 -38.98 11.13
N GLY A 894 -25.39 -39.47 12.36
CA GLY A 894 -24.23 -39.76 13.20
C GLY A 894 -23.49 -41.02 12.74
N TRP A 895 -22.33 -41.30 13.34
CA TRP A 895 -21.45 -42.39 12.88
C TRP A 895 -21.33 -43.59 13.83
N LYS A 896 -21.73 -43.49 15.10
CA LYS A 896 -21.73 -44.60 16.08
C LYS A 896 -20.41 -45.38 16.12
N LYS A 897 -19.29 -44.67 16.00
CA LYS A 897 -17.95 -45.26 15.95
C LYS A 897 -16.95 -44.32 16.63
N PRO A 898 -16.01 -44.86 17.41
CA PRO A 898 -14.98 -44.03 18.02
C PRO A 898 -14.08 -43.40 16.95
N THR A 899 -13.89 -42.09 17.02
CA THR A 899 -12.92 -41.33 16.22
C THR A 899 -11.66 -41.00 17.02
N THR A 900 -11.70 -41.20 18.35
CA THR A 900 -10.55 -40.95 19.23
C THR A 900 -9.32 -41.71 18.77
N GLY A 901 -8.20 -41.00 18.62
CA GLY A 901 -6.92 -41.59 18.20
C GLY A 901 -6.75 -41.73 16.68
N ALA A 902 -7.76 -41.41 15.86
CA ALA A 902 -7.61 -41.31 14.41
C ALA A 902 -6.46 -40.36 14.03
N LYS A 903 -5.63 -40.77 13.07
CA LYS A 903 -4.39 -40.05 12.68
C LYS A 903 -4.51 -39.39 11.32
N THR A 904 -5.30 -39.93 10.41
CA THR A 904 -5.53 -39.41 9.06
C THR A 904 -7.00 -39.05 8.83
N TYR A 905 -7.28 -38.18 7.86
CA TYR A 905 -8.65 -37.82 7.50
C TYR A 905 -9.48 -39.04 7.08
N TYR A 906 -8.86 -40.03 6.44
CA TYR A 906 -9.53 -41.23 5.93
C TYR A 906 -9.74 -42.32 6.99
N ASP A 907 -9.13 -42.18 8.17
CA ASP A 907 -9.45 -43.02 9.34
C ASP A 907 -10.85 -42.70 9.89
N LEU A 908 -11.36 -41.50 9.60
CA LEU A 908 -12.68 -41.06 10.06
C LEU A 908 -13.82 -41.78 9.30
N PRO A 909 -14.90 -42.17 10.01
CA PRO A 909 -16.12 -42.67 9.37
C PRO A 909 -16.62 -41.74 8.26
N SER A 910 -17.25 -42.29 7.22
CA SER A 910 -17.74 -41.50 6.10
C SER A 910 -18.71 -40.41 6.54
N GLN A 911 -19.58 -40.67 7.53
CA GLN A 911 -20.51 -39.69 8.06
C GLN A 911 -19.80 -38.55 8.81
N ALA A 912 -18.70 -38.85 9.54
CA ALA A 912 -17.89 -37.82 10.19
C ALA A 912 -17.19 -36.91 9.16
N ARG A 913 -16.69 -37.48 8.07
CA ARG A 913 -16.16 -36.72 6.93
C ARG A 913 -17.24 -35.86 6.25
N SER A 914 -18.43 -36.41 6.04
CA SER A 914 -19.58 -35.66 5.51
C SER A 914 -19.99 -34.50 6.43
N TYR A 915 -19.91 -34.68 7.75
CA TYR A 915 -20.15 -33.60 8.72
C TYR A 915 -19.13 -32.45 8.55
N ILE A 916 -17.84 -32.78 8.41
CA ILE A 916 -16.77 -31.80 8.15
C ILE A 916 -16.99 -31.08 6.82
N GLU A 917 -17.23 -31.83 5.75
CA GLU A 917 -17.47 -31.27 4.40
C GLU A 917 -18.72 -30.40 4.34
N TYR A 918 -19.76 -30.73 5.13
CA TYR A 918 -20.96 -29.90 5.28
C TYR A 918 -20.63 -28.53 5.88
N ILE A 919 -19.83 -28.50 6.95
CA ILE A 919 -19.35 -27.25 7.56
C ILE A 919 -18.55 -26.43 6.55
N GLU A 920 -17.61 -27.06 5.85
CA GLU A 920 -16.79 -26.37 4.83
C GLU A 920 -17.62 -25.76 3.71
N LYS A 921 -18.59 -26.53 3.19
CA LYS A 921 -19.46 -26.08 2.10
C LYS A 921 -20.31 -24.89 2.53
N PHE A 922 -20.79 -24.89 3.78
CA PHE A 922 -21.64 -23.82 4.28
C PHE A 922 -20.85 -22.53 4.56
N ILE A 923 -19.66 -22.64 5.14
CA ILE A 923 -18.84 -21.48 5.52
C ILE A 923 -18.00 -20.95 4.36
N GLY A 924 -17.61 -21.81 3.42
CA GLY A 924 -16.71 -21.47 2.32
C GLY A 924 -15.22 -21.53 2.67
N VAL A 925 -14.87 -22.09 3.83
CA VAL A 925 -13.50 -22.20 4.35
C VAL A 925 -13.18 -23.66 4.66
N LYS A 926 -11.95 -24.10 4.34
CA LYS A 926 -11.50 -25.47 4.57
C LYS A 926 -11.16 -25.73 6.03
N VAL A 927 -11.53 -26.92 6.51
CA VAL A 927 -11.11 -27.46 7.80
C VAL A 927 -9.75 -28.10 7.61
N LYS A 928 -8.73 -27.51 8.23
CA LYS A 928 -7.34 -27.93 8.14
C LYS A 928 -6.91 -28.77 9.33
N TRP A 929 -7.50 -28.53 10.51
CA TRP A 929 -7.23 -29.32 11.72
C TRP A 929 -8.53 -29.91 12.27
N ILE A 930 -8.46 -31.17 12.71
CA ILE A 930 -9.60 -31.89 13.27
C ILE A 930 -9.17 -32.53 14.59
N GLY A 931 -9.74 -32.04 15.70
CA GLY A 931 -9.49 -32.56 17.04
C GLY A 931 -10.40 -33.75 17.33
N VAL A 932 -9.79 -34.90 17.61
CA VAL A 932 -10.43 -36.19 17.95
C VAL A 932 -10.03 -36.64 19.34
N GLY A 933 -10.05 -35.71 20.29
CA GLY A 933 -9.72 -35.97 21.69
C GLY A 933 -8.82 -34.91 22.34
N PRO A 934 -8.58 -35.03 23.65
CA PRO A 934 -7.90 -34.00 24.44
C PRO A 934 -6.37 -34.03 24.30
N ALA A 935 -5.76 -35.20 24.08
CA ALA A 935 -4.31 -35.34 23.97
C ALA A 935 -3.75 -34.58 22.77
N ARG A 936 -2.53 -34.04 22.90
CA ARG A 936 -1.90 -33.20 21.88
C ARG A 936 -1.84 -33.85 20.49
N ASP A 937 -1.54 -35.14 20.44
CA ASP A 937 -1.40 -35.96 19.24
C ASP A 937 -2.74 -36.47 18.66
N HIS A 938 -3.87 -36.14 19.30
CA HIS A 938 -5.23 -36.39 18.79
C HIS A 938 -5.70 -35.21 17.92
N MET A 939 -4.86 -34.78 16.97
CA MET A 939 -5.14 -33.68 16.05
C MET A 939 -4.77 -34.13 14.63
N ILE A 940 -5.78 -34.39 13.79
CA ILE A 940 -5.57 -34.70 12.37
C ILE A 940 -5.27 -33.39 11.66
N THR A 941 -4.27 -33.40 10.77
CA THR A 941 -3.93 -32.26 9.90
C THR A 941 -4.22 -32.65 8.45
N ARG A 942 -4.97 -31.80 7.74
CA ARG A 942 -5.32 -31.96 6.32
C ARG A 942 -4.49 -31.00 5.47
N ALA A 943 -3.92 -31.51 4.38
CA ALA A 943 -3.11 -30.74 3.44
C ALA A 943 -3.95 -29.75 2.61
#